data_AF-A0A947GJZ3-F1
#
_entry.id   AF-A0A947GJZ3-F1
#
_cell.length_a   1.000
_cell.length_b   1.000
_cell.length_c   1.000
_cell.angle_alpha   90.00
_cell.angle_beta   90.00
_cell.angle_gamma   90.00
#
_symmetry.space_group_name_H-M   'P 1'
#
loop_
_entity.id
_entity.type
_entity.pdbx_description
1 polymer ?
#
loop_
_entity_poly.entity_id
_entity_poly.type
_entity_poly.pdbx_seq_one_letter_code
_entity_poly.pdbx_strand_id
1 'polypeptide(L)'
;MNWYRRTLGLCLSLNLLASTPLVLAQPVLAQFPNLDNQPTLVREGYALFEKGWIDPALEKFLQAVQQYPNSVPAQLGLARSYLKLGQDANAFEAFRRLTILEPTNVEALETLGLLGSYRPEWRNVGIDALTNLLEQPGYERNAEVRAQRALLLFYQGRLLEAVADYDIALEQTPSLSTQIGAAQVFAYGGRSGQSIELFESYVSSGQTLKVYEAQAYSFALRQQNMPSAAIDVLQPFLDANGNPNEQAQLKAELAASYAANGQYERGLTLLDTIQGQPLMVARALRGMSFYTDAPEVQTRAIAAYREVLTSSSLTVGTAREAADALSVYPSSRPTTLATYRQLAAQYPDDISLDIQASIWERQLAQISAQELRQRLLTVTLPENPTQLQYIASSLAKLDPPDAELVPFYQDVLAATSAEPFLHYRLGQIYLQQNKLELAQEQLRLYAGDDPAVLLFQAEQARRLDDSDTSITIYQQLINDPTSSNQVMTGALQGLAGIYQGQGRYTEALALYEEIIALNSGNDTKILGQTSLAYQGKFISVETAESVLDQWLTTHPANEQPPELYSLVGALPADPDRSGLYESLLAANPGSLLIRQRQIQVLAMTDPDAANEAAAQLVADNPDAPEVYLLQGQIAQDTGKLSTASRAYETLLERNPEQFDAIVGLAGVRFQQLRYQEARRLYDQAIEMAPDDLNLRQTSISLTVAQDRPLQALEEINALQSQVPSSIALQRQERLIKEGLLLHRGFQPVWERY
;
A
#
# COMPACT_ATOMS: atom_id res chain seq x y z
N MET A 1 3.24 5.15 -4.14
CA MET A 1 4.40 6.11 -4.10
C MET A 1 4.00 7.54 -4.46
N ASN A 2 3.08 7.76 -5.42
CA ASN A 2 2.52 9.10 -5.73
C ASN A 2 1.78 9.78 -4.56
N TRP A 3 1.13 9.03 -3.66
CA TRP A 3 0.48 9.61 -2.47
C TRP A 3 1.48 10.14 -1.44
N TYR A 4 2.58 9.42 -1.18
CA TYR A 4 3.66 9.88 -0.29
C TYR A 4 4.41 11.10 -0.85
N ARG A 5 4.55 11.19 -2.18
CA ARG A 5 5.03 12.39 -2.88
C ARG A 5 4.06 13.58 -2.74
N ARG A 6 2.75 13.32 -2.76
CA ARG A 6 1.69 14.33 -2.55
C ARG A 6 1.69 14.82 -1.08
N THR A 7 1.57 13.93 -0.09
CA THR A 7 1.39 14.27 1.34
C THR A 7 2.56 15.04 1.97
N LEU A 8 3.79 14.88 1.49
CA LEU A 8 4.95 15.60 2.03
C LEU A 8 5.22 16.96 1.38
N GLY A 9 4.96 17.11 0.07
CA GLY A 9 4.86 18.44 -0.55
C GLY A 9 3.76 19.27 0.14
N LEU A 10 2.67 18.61 0.50
CA LEU A 10 1.57 19.14 1.31
C LEU A 10 1.98 19.50 2.75
N CYS A 11 2.81 18.73 3.46
CA CYS A 11 3.22 19.09 4.83
C CYS A 11 4.12 20.34 4.90
N LEU A 12 4.90 20.62 3.85
CA LEU A 12 5.71 21.83 3.72
C LEU A 12 4.86 23.06 3.34
N SER A 13 3.82 22.91 2.50
CA SER A 13 2.99 24.03 2.04
C SER A 13 1.74 24.30 2.90
N LEU A 14 1.01 23.27 3.36
CA LEU A 14 -0.25 23.41 4.11
C LEU A 14 -0.06 23.93 5.54
N ASN A 15 1.00 23.53 6.25
CA ASN A 15 1.26 24.03 7.60
C ASN A 15 1.51 25.56 7.63
N LEU A 16 1.82 26.17 6.48
CA LEU A 16 2.24 27.57 6.40
C LEU A 16 1.25 28.48 5.69
N LEU A 17 0.44 27.95 4.76
CA LEU A 17 -0.78 28.61 4.31
C LEU A 17 -1.74 28.95 5.46
N ALA A 18 -1.63 28.24 6.58
CA ALA A 18 -2.35 28.53 7.80
C ALA A 18 -1.98 29.86 8.48
N SER A 19 -0.85 30.50 8.10
CA SER A 19 -0.33 31.71 8.76
C SER A 19 -0.59 33.02 7.99
N THR A 20 -0.91 32.95 6.69
CA THR A 20 -1.37 34.10 5.90
C THR A 20 -2.53 33.67 5.00
N PRO A 21 -3.76 34.18 5.23
CA PRO A 21 -4.91 33.79 4.42
C PRO A 21 -4.74 34.23 2.95
N LEU A 22 -4.95 33.32 2.00
CA LEU A 22 -5.32 33.69 0.63
C LEU A 22 -6.73 34.25 0.71
N VAL A 23 -6.82 35.57 0.82
CA VAL A 23 -8.10 36.26 0.77
C VAL A 23 -8.40 36.58 -0.69
N LEU A 24 -9.42 35.93 -1.25
CA LEU A 24 -9.85 36.16 -2.64
C LEU A 24 -10.88 37.28 -2.77
N ALA A 25 -11.52 37.70 -1.66
CA ALA A 25 -12.66 38.62 -1.70
C ALA A 25 -12.69 39.58 -0.51
N GLN A 26 -13.28 40.76 -0.73
CA GLN A 26 -13.78 41.61 0.36
C GLN A 26 -15.22 41.21 0.69
N PRO A 27 -15.67 41.37 1.94
CA PRO A 27 -17.04 41.03 2.33
C PRO A 27 -18.03 41.84 1.47
N VAL A 28 -18.92 41.13 0.77
CA VAL A 28 -19.98 41.74 -0.02
C VAL A 28 -21.07 42.22 0.93
N LEU A 29 -21.02 43.51 1.28
CA LEU A 29 -22.07 44.11 2.09
C LEU A 29 -23.31 44.31 1.22
N ALA A 30 -24.39 43.59 1.52
CA ALA A 30 -25.66 43.73 0.81
C ALA A 30 -26.25 45.14 0.98
N GLN A 31 -27.22 45.51 0.14
CA GLN A 31 -27.98 46.75 0.35
C GLN A 31 -28.57 46.80 1.75
N PHE A 32 -28.74 48.02 2.28
CA PHE A 32 -29.29 48.21 3.61
C PHE A 32 -30.67 47.54 3.73
N PRO A 33 -30.96 46.88 4.87
CA PRO A 33 -32.26 46.28 5.08
C PRO A 33 -33.35 47.35 5.03
N ASN A 34 -34.58 46.99 4.63
CA ASN A 34 -35.68 47.94 4.65
C ASN A 34 -35.90 48.48 6.08
N LEU A 35 -35.73 49.80 6.23
CA LEU A 35 -35.74 50.51 7.51
C LEU A 35 -37.13 51.04 7.90
N ASP A 36 -38.12 51.02 7.01
CA ASP A 36 -39.41 51.72 7.20
C ASP A 36 -40.17 51.26 8.46
N ASN A 37 -39.99 49.99 8.85
CA ASN A 37 -40.65 49.37 10.01
C ASN A 37 -39.68 48.94 11.12
N GLN A 38 -38.44 49.44 11.14
CA GLN A 38 -37.44 49.03 12.13
C GLN A 38 -37.49 49.89 13.41
N PRO A 39 -37.10 49.32 14.58
CA PRO A 39 -36.98 50.10 15.82
C PRO A 39 -36.11 51.33 15.65
N THR A 40 -36.43 52.42 16.35
CA THR A 40 -35.71 53.70 16.22
C THR A 40 -34.20 53.57 16.42
N LEU A 41 -33.76 52.75 17.39
CA LEU A 41 -32.33 52.48 17.61
C LEU A 41 -31.63 51.85 16.39
N VAL A 42 -32.32 50.96 15.66
CA VAL A 42 -31.79 50.33 14.44
C VAL A 42 -31.67 51.35 13.31
N ARG A 43 -32.71 52.19 13.12
CA ARG A 43 -32.71 53.26 12.10
C ARG A 43 -31.62 54.31 12.38
N GLU A 44 -31.47 54.72 13.63
CA GLU A 44 -30.40 55.63 14.06
C GLU A 44 -29.01 55.02 13.82
N GLY A 45 -28.81 53.74 14.16
CA GLY A 45 -27.57 53.02 13.92
C GLY A 45 -27.19 53.01 12.44
N TYR A 46 -28.12 52.66 11.55
CA TYR A 46 -27.88 52.66 10.11
C TYR A 46 -27.63 54.06 9.54
N ALA A 47 -28.36 55.08 10.01
CA ALA A 47 -28.14 56.47 9.59
C ALA A 47 -26.74 57.01 10.00
N LEU A 48 -26.21 56.56 11.15
CA LEU A 48 -24.84 56.87 11.57
C LEU A 48 -23.81 56.09 10.77
N PHE A 49 -24.10 54.81 10.50
CA PHE A 49 -23.24 53.94 9.71
C PHE A 49 -23.04 54.47 8.28
N GLU A 50 -24.11 54.92 7.61
CA GLU A 50 -24.06 55.53 6.28
C GLU A 50 -23.21 56.80 6.23
N LYS A 51 -23.19 57.57 7.32
CA LYS A 51 -22.33 58.78 7.46
C LYS A 51 -20.86 58.44 7.69
N GLY A 52 -20.52 57.15 7.80
CA GLY A 52 -19.17 56.69 8.13
C GLY A 52 -18.81 56.83 9.60
N TRP A 53 -19.77 57.17 10.47
CA TRP A 53 -19.55 57.32 11.92
C TRP A 53 -19.72 55.96 12.59
N ILE A 54 -18.72 55.09 12.42
CA ILE A 54 -18.83 53.67 12.79
C ILE A 54 -18.88 53.46 14.31
N ASP A 55 -18.09 54.19 15.12
CA ASP A 55 -18.15 54.04 16.58
C ASP A 55 -19.52 54.46 17.17
N PRO A 56 -20.10 55.62 16.80
CA PRO A 56 -21.47 55.95 17.22
C PRO A 56 -22.52 54.97 16.71
N ALA A 57 -22.37 54.45 15.49
CA ALA A 57 -23.26 53.44 14.95
C ALA A 57 -23.19 52.14 15.76
N LEU A 58 -21.98 51.69 16.11
CA LEU A 58 -21.74 50.51 16.94
C LEU A 58 -22.46 50.64 18.29
N GLU A 59 -22.34 51.79 18.96
CA GLU A 59 -23.01 52.03 20.25
C GLU A 59 -24.54 51.91 20.12
N LYS A 60 -25.11 52.47 19.05
CA LYS A 60 -26.55 52.37 18.77
C LYS A 60 -26.99 50.94 18.46
N PHE A 61 -26.20 50.17 17.71
CA PHE A 61 -26.51 48.78 17.44
C PHE A 61 -26.35 47.89 18.67
N LEU A 62 -25.39 48.16 19.56
CA LEU A 62 -25.28 47.48 20.86
C LEU A 62 -26.52 47.69 21.72
N GLN A 63 -27.00 48.94 21.83
CA GLN A 63 -28.26 49.24 22.51
C GLN A 63 -29.45 48.55 21.84
N ALA A 64 -29.49 48.54 20.50
CA ALA A 64 -30.54 47.86 19.75
C ALA A 64 -30.55 46.35 19.98
N VAL A 65 -29.40 45.68 19.98
CA VAL A 65 -29.29 44.24 20.23
C VAL A 65 -29.59 43.89 21.69
N GLN A 66 -29.25 44.77 22.64
CA GLN A 66 -29.62 44.58 24.05
C GLN A 66 -31.14 44.63 24.26
N GLN A 67 -31.83 45.53 23.56
CA GLN A 67 -33.29 45.68 23.67
C GLN A 67 -34.05 44.68 22.78
N TYR A 68 -33.49 44.32 21.62
CA TYR A 68 -34.11 43.47 20.59
C TYR A 68 -33.13 42.34 20.18
N PRO A 69 -32.87 41.35 21.05
CA PRO A 69 -31.81 40.35 20.83
C PRO A 69 -32.01 39.46 19.60
N ASN A 70 -33.24 39.32 19.12
CA ASN A 70 -33.62 38.51 17.94
C ASN A 70 -33.85 39.37 16.68
N SER A 71 -33.54 40.67 16.72
CA SER A 71 -33.68 41.55 15.55
C SER A 71 -32.54 41.33 14.57
N VAL A 72 -32.86 40.70 13.43
CA VAL A 72 -31.92 40.45 12.33
C VAL A 72 -31.24 41.75 11.85
N PRO A 73 -31.97 42.86 11.58
CA PRO A 73 -31.32 44.12 11.17
C PRO A 73 -30.43 44.74 12.26
N ALA A 74 -30.77 44.58 13.54
CA ALA A 74 -29.91 45.07 14.63
C ALA A 74 -28.60 44.26 14.71
N GLN A 75 -28.69 42.93 14.62
CA GLN A 75 -27.54 42.03 14.63
C GLN A 75 -26.65 42.22 13.40
N LEU A 76 -27.25 42.40 12.21
CA LEU A 76 -26.52 42.67 10.98
C LEU A 76 -25.79 44.02 11.05
N GLY A 77 -26.45 45.09 11.53
CA GLY A 77 -25.81 46.39 11.74
C GLY A 77 -24.63 46.31 12.72
N LEU A 78 -24.80 45.56 13.82
CA LEU A 78 -23.74 45.29 14.80
C LEU A 78 -22.54 44.57 14.15
N ALA A 79 -22.80 43.49 13.42
CA ALA A 79 -21.77 42.70 12.75
C ALA A 79 -20.98 43.52 11.72
N ARG A 80 -21.68 44.32 10.89
CA ARG A 80 -21.05 45.23 9.92
C ARG A 80 -20.18 46.30 10.59
N SER A 81 -20.63 46.86 11.71
CA SER A 81 -19.85 47.83 12.48
C SER A 81 -18.57 47.23 13.03
N TYR A 82 -18.63 46.03 13.60
CA TYR A 82 -17.43 45.32 14.06
C TYR A 82 -16.46 45.05 12.91
N LEU A 83 -16.96 44.59 11.76
CA LEU A 83 -16.13 44.31 10.59
C LEU A 83 -15.45 45.58 10.06
N LYS A 84 -16.16 46.71 9.99
CA LYS A 84 -15.58 48.00 9.56
C LYS A 84 -14.53 48.56 10.51
N LEU A 85 -14.61 48.23 11.79
CA LEU A 85 -13.62 48.62 12.81
C LEU A 85 -12.44 47.65 12.89
N GLY A 86 -12.40 46.59 12.07
CA GLY A 86 -11.37 45.55 12.13
C GLY A 86 -11.45 44.67 13.38
N GLN A 87 -12.62 44.62 14.04
CA GLN A 87 -12.86 43.79 15.21
C GLN A 87 -13.35 42.40 14.77
N ASP A 88 -12.50 41.65 14.07
CA ASP A 88 -12.87 40.41 13.37
C ASP A 88 -13.50 39.35 14.29
N ALA A 89 -13.02 39.22 15.53
CA ALA A 89 -13.56 38.25 16.48
C ALA A 89 -15.00 38.61 16.91
N ASN A 90 -15.27 39.90 17.14
CA ASN A 90 -16.60 40.37 17.48
C ASN A 90 -17.53 40.28 16.26
N ALA A 91 -17.01 40.57 15.06
CA ALA A 91 -17.74 40.43 13.81
C ALA A 91 -18.13 38.96 13.56
N PHE A 92 -17.18 38.03 13.71
CA PHE A 92 -17.39 36.61 13.55
C PHE A 92 -18.51 36.09 14.46
N GLU A 93 -18.48 36.43 15.75
CA GLU A 93 -19.52 36.02 16.70
C GLU A 93 -20.89 36.66 16.37
N ALA A 94 -20.91 37.92 15.94
CA ALA A 94 -22.15 38.59 15.53
C ALA A 94 -22.75 37.97 14.26
N PHE A 95 -21.94 37.63 13.25
CA PHE A 95 -22.40 36.92 12.05
C PHE A 95 -22.81 35.48 12.34
N ARG A 96 -22.10 34.76 13.22
CA ARG A 96 -22.51 33.41 13.65
C ARG A 96 -23.85 33.42 14.37
N ARG A 97 -24.12 34.47 15.16
CA ARG A 97 -25.43 34.64 15.79
C ARG A 97 -26.51 34.97 14.77
N LEU A 98 -26.17 35.74 13.74
CA LEU A 98 -27.08 36.09 12.66
C LEU A 98 -27.53 34.85 11.88
N THR A 99 -26.64 33.89 11.60
CA THR A 99 -27.00 32.63 10.91
C THR A 99 -27.87 31.70 11.76
N ILE A 100 -27.87 31.85 13.09
CA ILE A 100 -28.84 31.15 13.97
C ILE A 100 -30.24 31.76 13.85
N LEU A 101 -30.33 33.09 13.73
CA LEU A 101 -31.61 33.80 13.62
C LEU A 101 -32.21 33.71 12.21
N GLU A 102 -31.36 33.77 11.19
CA GLU A 102 -31.72 33.69 9.78
C GLU A 102 -30.71 32.77 9.06
N PRO A 103 -30.97 31.45 9.02
CA PRO A 103 -30.06 30.48 8.41
C PRO A 103 -29.77 30.71 6.93
N THR A 104 -30.63 31.44 6.23
CA THR A 104 -30.51 31.74 4.80
C THR A 104 -29.90 33.11 4.51
N ASN A 105 -29.37 33.81 5.52
CA ASN A 105 -28.79 35.14 5.33
C ASN A 105 -27.47 35.05 4.54
N VAL A 106 -27.53 35.34 3.25
CA VAL A 106 -26.40 35.25 2.30
C VAL A 106 -25.17 36.00 2.81
N GLU A 107 -25.32 37.25 3.23
CA GLU A 107 -24.20 38.09 3.67
C GLU A 107 -23.53 37.51 4.92
N ALA A 108 -24.31 36.99 5.86
CA ALA A 108 -23.77 36.34 7.05
C ALA A 108 -22.99 35.07 6.71
N LEU A 109 -23.55 34.23 5.83
CA LEU A 109 -22.92 32.98 5.42
C LEU A 109 -21.62 33.22 4.64
N GLU A 110 -21.64 34.12 3.67
CA GLU A 110 -20.48 34.49 2.86
C GLU A 110 -19.38 35.14 3.72
N THR A 111 -19.76 36.05 4.64
CA THR A 111 -18.79 36.71 5.52
C THR A 111 -18.18 35.73 6.54
N LEU A 112 -18.94 34.75 7.05
CA LEU A 112 -18.38 33.69 7.89
C LEU A 112 -17.41 32.79 7.12
N GLY A 113 -17.69 32.50 5.85
CA GLY A 113 -16.75 31.84 4.95
C GLY A 113 -15.43 32.61 4.83
N LEU A 114 -15.52 33.90 4.52
CA LEU A 114 -14.35 34.78 4.42
C LEU A 114 -13.55 34.85 5.73
N LEU A 115 -14.22 35.12 6.86
CA LEU A 115 -13.58 35.20 8.18
C LEU A 115 -12.97 33.86 8.58
N GLY A 116 -13.56 32.74 8.15
CA GLY A 116 -12.99 31.40 8.32
C GLY A 116 -11.56 31.26 7.79
N SER A 117 -11.14 32.09 6.83
CA SER A 117 -9.76 32.09 6.34
C SER A 117 -8.76 32.70 7.34
N TYR A 118 -9.21 33.62 8.21
CA TYR A 118 -8.31 34.42 9.06
C TYR A 118 -7.78 33.63 10.26
N ARG A 119 -8.55 32.65 10.75
CA ARG A 119 -8.18 31.87 11.93
C ARG A 119 -8.52 30.39 11.80
N PRO A 120 -7.61 29.47 12.20
CA PRO A 120 -7.86 28.03 12.17
C PRO A 120 -9.14 27.62 12.89
N GLU A 121 -9.42 28.20 14.06
CA GLU A 121 -10.60 27.89 14.87
C GLU A 121 -11.94 28.30 14.22
N TRP A 122 -11.90 29.17 13.21
CA TRP A 122 -13.10 29.65 12.49
C TRP A 122 -13.37 28.88 11.20
N ARG A 123 -12.42 28.07 10.71
CA ARG A 123 -12.51 27.40 9.40
C ARG A 123 -13.72 26.48 9.27
N ASN A 124 -14.01 25.66 10.29
CA ASN A 124 -15.15 24.73 10.24
C ASN A 124 -16.46 25.48 10.05
N VAL A 125 -16.69 26.52 10.87
CA VAL A 125 -17.89 27.36 10.77
C VAL A 125 -17.96 28.04 9.40
N GLY A 126 -16.83 28.50 8.85
CA GLY A 126 -16.78 29.06 7.51
C GLY A 126 -17.15 28.05 6.42
N ILE A 127 -16.65 26.81 6.50
CA ILE A 127 -17.00 25.73 5.55
C ILE A 127 -18.47 25.38 5.64
N ASP A 128 -19.01 25.26 6.86
CA ASP A 128 -20.43 24.97 7.08
C ASP A 128 -21.32 26.09 6.53
N ALA A 129 -20.94 27.34 6.76
CA ALA A 129 -21.65 28.51 6.26
C ALA A 129 -21.67 28.56 4.71
N LEU A 130 -20.52 28.35 4.07
CA LEU A 130 -20.44 28.30 2.61
C LEU A 130 -21.17 27.08 2.04
N THR A 131 -21.16 25.94 2.74
CA THR A 131 -21.92 24.75 2.33
C THR A 131 -23.41 25.01 2.36
N ASN A 132 -23.92 25.61 3.44
CA ASN A 132 -25.33 26.03 3.51
C ASN A 132 -25.67 27.02 2.38
N LEU A 133 -24.80 27.99 2.11
CA LEU A 133 -25.03 28.94 1.02
C LEU A 133 -25.13 28.23 -0.36
N LEU A 134 -24.28 27.24 -0.62
CA LEU A 134 -24.29 26.46 -1.87
C LEU A 134 -25.53 25.54 -2.02
N GLU A 135 -26.26 25.28 -0.94
CA GLU A 135 -27.54 24.55 -0.99
C GLU A 135 -28.73 25.46 -1.34
N GLN A 136 -28.53 26.78 -1.38
CA GLN A 136 -29.59 27.74 -1.68
C GLN A 136 -29.80 27.92 -3.20
N PRO A 137 -31.06 28.14 -3.63
CA PRO A 137 -31.38 28.38 -5.04
C PRO A 137 -30.60 29.55 -5.64
N GLY A 138 -29.87 29.31 -6.73
CA GLY A 138 -29.08 30.31 -7.44
C GLY A 138 -27.61 30.41 -6.99
N TYR A 139 -27.21 29.67 -5.95
CA TYR A 139 -25.83 29.62 -5.46
C TYR A 139 -25.12 28.30 -5.75
N GLU A 140 -25.83 27.28 -6.24
CA GLU A 140 -25.32 25.91 -6.39
C GLU A 140 -24.07 25.82 -7.27
N ARG A 141 -23.94 26.74 -8.24
CA ARG A 141 -22.78 26.85 -9.14
C ARG A 141 -22.08 28.20 -9.02
N ASN A 142 -22.24 28.92 -7.91
CA ASN A 142 -21.57 30.20 -7.72
C ASN A 142 -20.04 29.98 -7.60
N ALA A 143 -19.29 30.51 -8.57
CA ALA A 143 -17.85 30.27 -8.68
C ALA A 143 -17.06 30.80 -7.47
N GLU A 144 -17.40 32.00 -6.98
CA GLU A 144 -16.65 32.64 -5.89
C GLU A 144 -16.90 31.95 -4.55
N VAL A 145 -18.14 31.56 -4.25
CA VAL A 145 -18.48 30.80 -3.04
C VAL A 145 -17.78 29.44 -3.03
N ARG A 146 -17.74 28.76 -4.18
CA ARG A 146 -16.99 27.50 -4.31
C ARG A 146 -15.49 27.69 -4.17
N ALA A 147 -14.92 28.73 -4.79
CA ALA A 147 -13.49 29.03 -4.65
C ALA A 147 -13.11 29.31 -3.18
N GLN A 148 -13.92 30.08 -2.45
CA GLN A 148 -13.71 30.33 -1.03
C GLN A 148 -13.78 29.04 -0.20
N ARG A 149 -14.80 28.20 -0.42
CA ARG A 149 -14.93 26.94 0.30
C ARG A 149 -13.78 26.01 -0.01
N ALA A 150 -13.37 25.93 -1.27
CA ALA A 150 -12.21 25.16 -1.72
C ALA A 150 -10.93 25.58 -1.00
N LEU A 151 -10.69 26.88 -0.78
CA LEU A 151 -9.53 27.34 -0.01
C LEU A 151 -9.59 26.92 1.46
N LEU A 152 -10.75 27.02 2.10
CA LEU A 152 -10.89 26.58 3.50
C LEU A 152 -10.67 25.06 3.62
N LEU A 153 -11.25 24.29 2.70
CA LEU A 153 -11.06 22.85 2.59
C LEU A 153 -9.57 22.50 2.37
N PHE A 154 -8.92 23.24 1.47
CA PHE A 154 -7.49 23.12 1.20
C PHE A 154 -6.66 23.35 2.47
N TYR A 155 -6.94 24.39 3.26
CA TYR A 155 -6.27 24.65 4.54
C TYR A 155 -6.51 23.59 5.61
N GLN A 156 -7.55 22.76 5.47
CA GLN A 156 -7.80 21.61 6.32
C GLN A 156 -7.18 20.31 5.78
N GLY A 157 -6.51 20.36 4.63
CA GLY A 157 -5.99 19.18 3.94
C GLY A 157 -7.06 18.36 3.22
N ARG A 158 -8.30 18.85 3.10
CA ARG A 158 -9.41 18.20 2.39
C ARG A 158 -9.32 18.47 0.88
N LEU A 159 -8.22 18.00 0.28
CA LEU A 159 -7.82 18.36 -1.08
C LEU A 159 -8.78 17.89 -2.16
N LEU A 160 -9.32 16.68 -2.04
CA LEU A 160 -10.23 16.13 -3.05
C LEU A 160 -11.50 16.98 -3.15
N GLU A 161 -12.02 17.41 -2.00
CA GLU A 161 -13.19 18.29 -1.95
C GLU A 161 -12.86 19.70 -2.45
N ALA A 162 -11.67 20.22 -2.12
CA ALA A 162 -11.20 21.49 -2.65
C ALA A 162 -11.04 21.47 -4.18
N VAL A 163 -10.49 20.39 -4.75
CA VAL A 163 -10.37 20.20 -6.20
C VAL A 163 -11.75 20.17 -6.85
N ALA A 164 -12.69 19.42 -6.28
CA ALA A 164 -14.05 19.30 -6.80
C ALA A 164 -14.80 20.65 -6.82
N ASP A 165 -14.60 21.50 -5.82
CA ASP A 165 -15.17 22.84 -5.81
C ASP A 165 -14.56 23.73 -6.90
N TYR A 166 -13.24 23.67 -7.10
CA TYR A 166 -12.59 24.43 -8.16
C TYR A 166 -12.93 23.94 -9.56
N ASP A 167 -13.18 22.65 -9.76
CA ASP A 167 -13.69 22.13 -11.04
C ASP A 167 -14.98 22.83 -11.45
N ILE A 168 -15.91 22.99 -10.51
CA ILE A 168 -17.19 23.65 -10.77
C ILE A 168 -16.99 25.17 -10.89
N ALA A 169 -16.12 25.77 -10.07
CA ALA A 169 -15.85 27.21 -10.12
C ALA A 169 -15.23 27.66 -11.45
N LEU A 170 -14.46 26.78 -12.11
CA LEU A 170 -13.83 27.04 -13.41
C LEU A 170 -14.75 26.78 -14.62
N GLU A 171 -15.97 26.27 -14.44
CA GLU A 171 -16.94 26.08 -15.54
C GLU A 171 -17.45 27.42 -16.12
N GLN A 172 -17.46 28.48 -15.30
CA GLN A 172 -17.82 29.84 -15.70
C GLN A 172 -16.54 30.65 -16.00
N THR A 173 -16.68 31.87 -16.51
CA THR A 173 -15.52 32.78 -16.67
C THR A 173 -14.89 33.05 -15.30
N PRO A 174 -13.73 32.47 -14.96
CA PRO A 174 -13.20 32.58 -13.62
C PRO A 174 -12.59 33.96 -13.39
N SER A 175 -12.73 34.49 -12.18
CA SER A 175 -11.94 35.65 -11.75
C SER A 175 -10.46 35.29 -11.70
N LEU A 176 -9.56 36.28 -11.85
CA LEU A 176 -8.11 36.04 -11.70
C LEU A 176 -7.77 35.46 -10.31
N SER A 177 -8.54 35.83 -9.28
CA SER A 177 -8.45 35.28 -7.92
C SER A 177 -8.85 33.81 -7.86
N THR A 178 -9.96 33.43 -8.48
CA THR A 178 -10.39 32.02 -8.61
C THR A 178 -9.36 31.20 -9.39
N GLN A 179 -8.84 31.76 -10.49
CA GLN A 179 -7.85 31.10 -11.33
C GLN A 179 -6.56 30.79 -10.56
N ILE A 180 -5.99 31.78 -9.85
CA ILE A 180 -4.74 31.57 -9.11
C ILE A 180 -4.93 30.67 -7.88
N GLY A 181 -6.11 30.72 -7.24
CA GLY A 181 -6.49 29.80 -6.18
C GLY A 181 -6.61 28.35 -6.68
N ALA A 182 -7.27 28.15 -7.82
CA ALA A 182 -7.38 26.85 -8.48
C ALA A 182 -6.02 26.31 -8.91
N ALA A 183 -5.15 27.16 -9.48
CA ALA A 183 -3.80 26.78 -9.90
C ALA A 183 -3.00 26.18 -8.72
N GLN A 184 -3.06 26.82 -7.56
CA GLN A 184 -2.41 26.34 -6.33
C GLN A 184 -3.01 25.04 -5.81
N VAL A 185 -4.35 24.96 -5.71
CA VAL A 185 -5.01 23.74 -5.23
C VAL A 185 -4.77 22.57 -6.19
N PHE A 186 -4.76 22.79 -7.50
CA PHE A 186 -4.45 21.76 -8.48
C PHE A 186 -2.99 21.31 -8.43
N ALA A 187 -2.04 22.22 -8.13
CA ALA A 187 -0.64 21.87 -7.95
C ALA A 187 -0.48 20.77 -6.88
N TYR A 188 -1.08 20.99 -5.71
CA TYR A 188 -0.97 20.08 -4.58
C TYR A 188 -2.01 18.95 -4.58
N GLY A 189 -3.14 19.13 -5.27
CA GLY A 189 -4.20 18.15 -5.48
C GLY A 189 -3.83 17.07 -6.51
N GLY A 190 -2.67 17.18 -7.16
CA GLY A 190 -2.15 16.18 -8.08
C GLY A 190 -2.58 16.35 -9.54
N ARG A 191 -3.10 17.53 -9.90
CA ARG A 191 -3.46 17.92 -11.27
C ARG A 191 -2.44 18.91 -11.82
N SER A 192 -1.17 18.51 -11.80
CA SER A 192 -0.03 19.39 -12.08
C SER A 192 -0.03 19.96 -13.50
N GLY A 193 -0.50 19.21 -14.51
CA GLY A 193 -0.67 19.73 -15.87
C GLY A 193 -1.61 20.93 -15.93
N GLN A 194 -2.83 20.79 -15.40
CA GLN A 194 -3.82 21.88 -15.38
C GLN A 194 -3.40 23.04 -14.48
N SER A 195 -2.68 22.75 -13.39
CA SER A 195 -2.07 23.78 -12.55
C SER A 195 -1.11 24.67 -13.35
N ILE A 196 -0.23 24.09 -14.16
CA ILE A 196 0.73 24.83 -15.01
C ILE A 196 -0.02 25.71 -16.01
N GLU A 197 -1.03 25.17 -16.71
CA GLU A 197 -1.83 25.94 -17.66
C GLU A 197 -2.50 27.16 -17.00
N LEU A 198 -3.04 27.00 -15.79
CA LEU A 198 -3.65 28.11 -15.05
C LEU A 198 -2.62 29.16 -14.62
N PHE A 199 -1.41 28.76 -14.19
CA PHE A 199 -0.33 29.69 -13.86
C PHE A 199 0.18 30.45 -15.10
N GLU A 200 0.40 29.76 -16.22
CA GLU A 200 0.82 30.38 -17.48
C GLU A 200 -0.22 31.36 -18.00
N SER A 201 -1.50 31.00 -17.92
CA SER A 201 -2.60 31.91 -18.27
C SER A 201 -2.65 33.12 -17.34
N TYR A 202 -2.42 32.95 -16.03
CA TYR A 202 -2.39 34.05 -15.07
C TYR A 202 -1.24 35.03 -15.37
N VAL A 203 -0.03 34.52 -15.61
CA VAL A 203 1.14 35.35 -15.95
C VAL A 203 0.98 36.04 -17.31
N SER A 204 0.43 35.35 -18.31
CA SER A 204 0.19 35.94 -19.64
C SER A 204 -0.86 37.05 -19.64
N SER A 205 -1.73 37.11 -18.61
CA SER A 205 -2.64 38.24 -18.36
C SER A 205 -1.94 39.50 -17.79
N GLY A 206 -0.61 39.46 -17.62
CA GLY A 206 0.20 40.58 -17.12
C GLY A 206 0.32 40.63 -15.60
N GLN A 207 -0.16 39.62 -14.87
CA GLN A 207 -0.01 39.51 -13.43
C GLN A 207 1.38 38.96 -13.05
N THR A 208 1.91 39.39 -11.91
CA THR A 208 3.16 38.89 -11.35
C THR A 208 2.87 37.88 -10.25
N LEU A 209 3.58 36.75 -10.26
CA LEU A 209 3.48 35.76 -9.19
C LEU A 209 4.02 36.32 -7.87
N LYS A 210 3.40 35.90 -6.77
CA LYS A 210 3.93 36.04 -5.40
C LYS A 210 4.71 34.79 -5.01
N VAL A 211 5.44 34.84 -3.89
CA VAL A 211 6.31 33.73 -3.45
C VAL A 211 5.56 32.40 -3.32
N TYR A 212 4.40 32.38 -2.66
CA TYR A 212 3.62 31.15 -2.49
C TYR A 212 3.05 30.61 -3.81
N GLU A 213 2.67 31.51 -4.73
CA GLU A 213 2.19 31.15 -6.07
C GLU A 213 3.33 30.53 -6.90
N ALA A 214 4.53 31.12 -6.81
CA ALA A 214 5.75 30.61 -7.46
C ALA A 214 6.19 29.25 -6.89
N GLN A 215 6.05 29.03 -5.58
CA GLN A 215 6.29 27.72 -4.94
C GLN A 215 5.35 26.65 -5.47
N ALA A 216 4.04 26.92 -5.50
CA ALA A 216 3.05 25.98 -6.05
C ALA A 216 3.29 25.71 -7.55
N TYR A 217 3.66 26.73 -8.31
CA TYR A 217 3.97 26.58 -9.73
C TYR A 217 5.24 25.75 -9.94
N SER A 218 6.31 26.03 -9.19
CA SER A 218 7.55 25.23 -9.20
C SER A 218 7.30 23.78 -8.83
N PHE A 219 6.47 23.52 -7.81
CA PHE A 219 6.04 22.18 -7.44
C PHE A 219 5.36 21.47 -8.61
N ALA A 220 4.38 22.10 -9.26
CA ALA A 220 3.67 21.52 -10.41
C ALA A 220 4.62 21.20 -11.59
N LEU A 221 5.56 22.11 -11.90
CA LEU A 221 6.58 21.90 -12.94
C LEU A 221 7.47 20.69 -12.64
N ARG A 222 7.89 20.49 -11.38
CA ARG A 222 8.67 19.31 -11.00
C ARG A 222 7.90 18.00 -11.19
N GLN A 223 6.62 17.99 -10.84
CA GLN A 223 5.78 16.80 -11.02
C GLN A 223 5.60 16.43 -12.50
N GLN A 224 5.66 17.42 -13.39
CA GLN A 224 5.65 17.22 -14.85
C GLN A 224 7.05 17.00 -15.45
N ASN A 225 8.06 16.69 -14.62
CA ASN A 225 9.43 16.46 -15.03
C ASN A 225 10.06 17.66 -15.78
N MET A 226 9.74 18.89 -15.34
CA MET A 226 10.30 20.15 -15.84
C MET A 226 11.13 20.87 -14.76
N PRO A 227 12.17 20.23 -14.19
CA PRO A 227 12.89 20.77 -13.02
C PRO A 227 13.71 22.03 -13.31
N SER A 228 14.16 22.24 -14.56
CA SER A 228 14.85 23.49 -14.93
C SER A 228 13.90 24.69 -14.86
N ALA A 229 12.70 24.58 -15.43
CA ALA A 229 11.70 25.64 -15.36
C ALA A 229 11.27 25.91 -13.91
N ALA A 230 11.19 24.86 -13.09
CA ALA A 230 10.89 24.97 -11.66
C ALA A 230 11.95 25.82 -10.92
N ILE A 231 13.23 25.73 -11.29
CA ILE A 231 14.32 26.56 -10.76
C ILE A 231 14.13 28.01 -11.22
N ASP A 232 13.90 28.23 -12.52
CA ASP A 232 13.78 29.56 -13.12
C ASP A 232 12.62 30.37 -12.53
N VAL A 233 11.52 29.71 -12.15
CA VAL A 233 10.37 30.34 -11.48
C VAL A 233 10.71 30.83 -10.07
N LEU A 234 11.51 30.09 -9.30
CA LEU A 234 11.78 30.41 -7.89
C LEU A 234 12.96 31.36 -7.69
N GLN A 235 13.97 31.26 -8.54
CA GLN A 235 15.23 31.98 -8.36
C GLN A 235 15.09 33.51 -8.24
N PRO A 236 14.14 34.18 -8.94
CA PRO A 236 13.91 35.62 -8.78
C PRO A 236 13.39 36.05 -7.40
N PHE A 237 12.83 35.14 -6.61
CA PHE A 237 12.24 35.44 -5.30
C PHE A 237 13.24 35.33 -4.14
N LEU A 238 14.48 34.90 -4.41
CA LEU A 238 15.54 34.87 -3.41
C LEU A 238 15.97 36.31 -3.08
N ASP A 239 15.71 36.74 -1.85
CA ASP A 239 16.07 38.06 -1.35
C ASP A 239 16.81 37.92 -0.01
N ALA A 240 18.03 38.45 0.05
CA ALA A 240 18.85 38.46 1.25
C ALA A 240 18.22 39.26 2.41
N ASN A 241 17.30 40.19 2.11
CA ASN A 241 16.57 41.01 3.08
C ASN A 241 15.12 40.56 3.28
N GLY A 242 14.71 39.46 2.63
CA GLY A 242 13.35 38.93 2.73
C GLY A 242 13.03 38.36 4.12
N ASN A 243 11.76 38.08 4.37
CA ASN A 243 11.34 37.44 5.63
C ASN A 243 12.10 36.11 5.83
N PRO A 244 12.82 35.90 6.96
CA PRO A 244 13.65 34.71 7.15
C PRO A 244 12.92 33.37 7.00
N ASN A 245 11.65 33.30 7.44
CA ASN A 245 10.85 32.07 7.33
C ASN A 245 10.45 31.80 5.88
N GLU A 246 10.00 32.84 5.18
CA GLU A 246 9.63 32.77 3.76
C GLU A 246 10.83 32.41 2.88
N GLN A 247 11.99 33.03 3.15
CA GLN A 247 13.23 32.75 2.43
C GLN A 247 13.75 31.34 2.71
N ALA A 248 13.65 30.85 3.95
CA ALA A 248 14.02 29.47 4.26
C ALA A 248 13.11 28.46 3.55
N GLN A 249 11.81 28.74 3.40
CA GLN A 249 10.88 27.89 2.63
C GLN A 249 11.21 27.89 1.14
N LEU A 250 11.48 29.07 0.57
CA LEU A 250 11.88 29.20 -0.82
C LEU A 250 13.16 28.42 -1.11
N LYS A 251 14.14 28.49 -0.19
CA LYS A 251 15.37 27.70 -0.27
C LYS A 251 15.10 26.19 -0.19
N ALA A 252 14.18 25.76 0.66
CA ALA A 252 13.78 24.35 0.76
C ALA A 252 13.17 23.83 -0.55
N GLU A 253 12.25 24.59 -1.13
CA GLU A 253 11.60 24.24 -2.39
C GLU A 253 12.62 24.23 -3.55
N LEU A 254 13.48 25.24 -3.62
CA LEU A 254 14.54 25.33 -4.63
C LEU A 254 15.57 24.21 -4.50
N ALA A 255 15.93 23.79 -3.28
CA ALA A 255 16.83 22.65 -3.05
C ALA A 255 16.25 21.35 -3.62
N ALA A 256 14.94 21.16 -3.48
CA ALA A 256 14.26 20.01 -4.06
C ALA A 256 14.09 20.13 -5.59
N SER A 257 14.02 21.33 -6.16
CA SER A 257 14.14 21.57 -7.61
C SER A 257 15.54 21.28 -8.15
N TYR A 258 16.59 21.65 -7.41
CA TYR A 258 17.95 21.26 -7.77
C TYR A 258 18.15 19.75 -7.74
N ALA A 259 17.63 19.05 -6.72
CA ALA A 259 17.68 17.58 -6.66
C ALA A 259 16.98 16.95 -7.88
N ALA A 260 15.78 17.41 -8.23
CA ALA A 260 15.05 16.98 -9.43
C ALA A 260 15.80 17.24 -10.74
N ASN A 261 16.64 18.28 -10.79
CA ASN A 261 17.48 18.60 -11.94
C ASN A 261 18.84 17.87 -11.93
N GLY A 262 19.04 16.87 -11.05
CA GLY A 262 20.31 16.14 -10.90
C GLY A 262 21.42 16.92 -10.19
N GLN A 263 21.10 18.06 -9.55
CA GLN A 263 22.05 18.97 -8.89
C GLN A 263 21.92 18.93 -7.36
N TYR A 264 21.78 17.74 -6.77
CA TYR A 264 21.46 17.60 -5.34
C TYR A 264 22.49 18.25 -4.40
N GLU A 265 23.78 18.26 -4.75
CA GLU A 265 24.84 18.93 -3.96
C GLU A 265 24.57 20.43 -3.78
N ARG A 266 24.04 21.06 -4.84
CA ARG A 266 23.64 22.47 -4.84
C ARG A 266 22.47 22.70 -3.90
N GLY A 267 21.52 21.76 -3.89
CA GLY A 267 20.41 21.74 -2.94
C GLY A 267 20.90 21.62 -1.49
N LEU A 268 21.82 20.70 -1.20
CA LEU A 268 22.41 20.54 0.14
C LEU A 268 23.10 21.83 0.61
N THR A 269 23.94 22.42 -0.24
CA THR A 269 24.63 23.68 0.06
C THR A 269 23.64 24.81 0.37
N LEU A 270 22.51 24.85 -0.35
CA LEU A 270 21.47 25.84 -0.11
C LEU A 270 20.78 25.64 1.25
N LEU A 271 20.51 24.40 1.63
CA LEU A 271 19.91 24.06 2.93
C LEU A 271 20.83 24.37 4.10
N ASP A 272 22.15 24.24 3.93
CA ASP A 272 23.15 24.59 4.96
C ASP A 272 23.11 26.08 5.33
N THR A 273 22.49 26.93 4.50
CA THR A 273 22.29 28.36 4.80
C THR A 273 21.06 28.65 5.67
N ILE A 274 20.21 27.66 5.94
CA ILE A 274 19.02 27.82 6.78
C ILE A 274 19.42 27.59 8.25
N GLN A 275 19.27 28.62 9.08
CA GLN A 275 19.63 28.56 10.51
C GLN A 275 18.39 28.55 11.41
N GLY A 276 18.45 27.79 12.50
CA GLY A 276 17.42 27.79 13.54
C GLY A 276 16.08 27.14 13.16
N GLN A 277 16.01 26.40 12.04
CA GLN A 277 14.78 25.75 11.56
C GLN A 277 14.99 24.27 11.22
N PRO A 278 15.38 23.43 12.22
CA PRO A 278 15.80 22.05 11.99
C PRO A 278 14.70 21.17 11.38
N LEU A 279 13.44 21.37 11.78
CA LEU A 279 12.31 20.63 11.20
C LEU A 279 12.11 20.95 9.72
N MET A 280 12.29 22.20 9.31
CA MET A 280 12.17 22.57 7.91
C MET A 280 13.31 21.99 7.06
N VAL A 281 14.54 22.02 7.57
CA VAL A 281 15.69 21.38 6.92
C VAL A 281 15.46 19.88 6.80
N ALA A 282 14.98 19.21 7.86
CA ALA A 282 14.66 17.78 7.84
C ALA A 282 13.58 17.44 6.78
N ARG A 283 12.51 18.25 6.71
CA ARG A 283 11.47 18.14 5.67
C ARG A 283 12.02 18.35 4.27
N ALA A 284 12.89 19.34 4.07
CA ALA A 284 13.51 19.63 2.78
C ALA A 284 14.43 18.51 2.30
N LEU A 285 15.28 17.98 3.18
CA LEU A 285 16.15 16.84 2.88
C LEU A 285 15.34 15.59 2.51
N ARG A 286 14.24 15.32 3.23
CA ARG A 286 13.29 14.26 2.87
C ARG A 286 12.64 14.52 1.51
N GLY A 287 12.25 15.77 1.24
CA GLY A 287 11.72 16.18 -0.06
C GLY A 287 12.70 15.93 -1.21
N MET A 288 14.00 16.21 -0.99
CA MET A 288 15.06 15.91 -1.96
C MET A 288 15.18 14.41 -2.24
N SER A 289 15.04 13.55 -1.22
CA SER A 289 15.15 12.10 -1.39
C SER A 289 14.11 11.48 -2.34
N PHE A 290 13.06 12.22 -2.72
CA PHE A 290 12.13 11.77 -3.76
C PHE A 290 12.68 11.84 -5.19
N TYR A 291 13.73 12.63 -5.38
CA TYR A 291 14.30 12.93 -6.70
C TYR A 291 15.74 12.44 -6.85
N THR A 292 16.34 11.93 -5.77
CA THR A 292 17.70 11.41 -5.79
C THR A 292 17.89 10.30 -4.76
N ASP A 293 18.57 9.24 -5.18
CA ASP A 293 19.00 8.13 -4.32
C ASP A 293 20.39 8.36 -3.71
N ALA A 294 20.90 9.60 -3.74
CA ALA A 294 22.21 9.94 -3.18
C ALA A 294 22.27 9.57 -1.68
N PRO A 295 23.22 8.70 -1.25
CA PRO A 295 23.31 8.26 0.15
C PRO A 295 23.52 9.41 1.15
N GLU A 296 24.18 10.49 0.72
CA GLU A 296 24.39 11.67 1.55
C GLU A 296 23.07 12.36 1.94
N VAL A 297 22.13 12.49 0.98
CA VAL A 297 20.82 13.13 1.23
C VAL A 297 20.05 12.34 2.27
N GLN A 298 20.03 11.01 2.16
CA GLN A 298 19.37 10.13 3.12
C GLN A 298 20.04 10.22 4.51
N THR A 299 21.37 10.19 4.55
CA THR A 299 22.14 10.27 5.81
C THR A 299 21.88 11.59 6.53
N ARG A 300 21.89 12.72 5.80
CA ARG A 300 21.56 14.04 6.36
C ARG A 300 20.10 14.13 6.80
N ALA A 301 19.16 13.55 6.05
CA ALA A 301 17.74 13.53 6.44
C ALA A 301 17.54 12.79 7.78
N ILE A 302 18.14 11.61 7.94
CA ILE A 302 18.09 10.83 9.18
C ILE A 302 18.68 11.64 10.35
N ALA A 303 19.84 12.27 10.14
CA ALA A 303 20.49 13.10 11.15
C ALA A 303 19.60 14.28 11.57
N ALA A 304 18.99 14.98 10.60
CA ALA A 304 18.14 16.13 10.85
C ALA A 304 16.86 15.76 11.64
N TYR A 305 16.18 14.65 11.32
CA TYR A 305 15.03 14.21 12.12
C TYR A 305 15.42 13.74 13.53
N ARG A 306 16.60 13.13 13.71
CA ARG A 306 17.11 12.81 15.04
C ARG A 306 17.39 14.07 15.86
N GLU A 307 17.95 15.10 15.24
CA GLU A 307 18.14 16.40 15.89
C GLU A 307 16.80 16.99 16.34
N VAL A 308 15.77 16.97 15.48
CA VAL A 308 14.41 17.43 15.82
C VAL A 308 13.89 16.71 17.07
N LEU A 309 14.06 15.39 17.18
CA LEU A 309 13.64 14.61 18.35
C LEU A 309 14.36 14.97 19.66
N THR A 310 15.50 15.67 19.60
CA THR A 310 16.23 16.14 20.79
C THR A 310 15.85 17.57 21.21
N SER A 311 14.98 18.25 20.45
CA SER A 311 14.57 19.62 20.72
C SER A 311 13.84 19.76 22.06
N SER A 312 14.15 20.82 22.81
CA SER A 312 13.46 21.19 24.05
C SER A 312 12.01 21.65 23.85
N SER A 313 11.61 21.95 22.61
CA SER A 313 10.26 22.40 22.23
C SER A 313 9.46 21.32 21.49
N LEU A 314 9.85 20.05 21.64
CA LEU A 314 9.22 18.93 20.95
C LEU A 314 7.75 18.76 21.38
N THR A 315 6.83 18.91 20.41
CA THR A 315 5.41 18.59 20.56
C THR A 315 5.14 17.13 20.15
N VAL A 316 4.01 16.56 20.59
CA VAL A 316 3.57 15.22 20.14
C VAL A 316 3.49 15.12 18.63
N GLY A 317 2.90 16.13 17.97
CA GLY A 317 2.78 16.15 16.51
C GLY A 317 4.14 16.13 15.81
N THR A 318 5.08 16.97 16.25
CA THR A 318 6.44 17.00 15.68
C THR A 318 7.22 15.71 15.96
N ALA A 319 7.02 15.10 17.12
CA ALA A 319 7.67 13.83 17.47
C ALA A 319 7.13 12.68 16.61
N ARG A 320 5.81 12.60 16.42
CA ARG A 320 5.17 11.64 15.50
C ARG A 320 5.69 11.82 14.09
N GLU A 321 5.71 13.06 13.58
CA GLU A 321 6.20 13.35 12.23
C GLU A 321 7.65 12.88 12.05
N ALA A 322 8.53 13.19 13.01
CA ALA A 322 9.93 12.76 12.94
C ALA A 322 10.06 11.23 13.04
N ALA A 323 9.27 10.57 13.90
CA ALA A 323 9.24 9.11 14.02
C ALA A 323 8.78 8.44 12.71
N ASP A 324 7.69 8.92 12.11
CA ASP A 324 7.15 8.49 10.81
C ASP A 324 8.11 8.78 9.65
N ALA A 325 8.89 9.86 9.74
CA ALA A 325 9.91 10.17 8.76
C ALA A 325 11.12 9.23 8.85
N LEU A 326 11.53 8.88 10.07
CA LEU A 326 12.61 7.93 10.30
C LEU A 326 12.21 6.49 9.96
N SER A 327 10.91 6.18 10.03
CA SER A 327 10.38 4.83 9.91
C SER A 327 10.64 4.15 8.57
N VAL A 328 10.81 4.95 7.52
CA VAL A 328 11.10 4.46 6.16
C VAL A 328 12.54 3.95 6.04
N TYR A 329 13.43 4.32 6.95
CA TYR A 329 14.83 3.90 6.96
C TYR A 329 15.00 2.70 7.91
N PRO A 330 15.40 1.50 7.42
CA PRO A 330 15.56 0.32 8.26
C PRO A 330 16.44 0.54 9.49
N SER A 331 17.54 1.28 9.32
CA SER A 331 18.49 1.63 10.39
C SER A 331 17.92 2.54 11.49
N SER A 332 16.74 3.13 11.26
CA SER A 332 16.10 4.06 12.21
C SER A 332 14.80 3.50 12.80
N ARG A 333 14.33 2.33 12.38
CA ARG A 333 13.12 1.67 12.95
C ARG A 333 13.20 1.48 14.47
N PRO A 334 14.34 1.10 15.09
CA PRO A 334 14.44 1.04 16.55
C PRO A 334 14.23 2.41 17.22
N THR A 335 14.72 3.49 16.59
CA THR A 335 14.49 4.87 17.08
C THR A 335 13.01 5.23 16.97
N THR A 336 12.35 4.91 15.85
CA THR A 336 10.90 5.10 15.66
C THR A 336 10.11 4.42 16.78
N LEU A 337 10.38 3.15 17.08
CA LEU A 337 9.72 2.44 18.18
C LEU A 337 9.97 3.10 19.54
N ALA A 338 11.22 3.48 19.83
CA ALA A 338 11.57 4.13 21.09
C ALA A 338 10.80 5.46 21.27
N THR A 339 10.66 6.25 20.20
CA THR A 339 9.88 7.50 20.21
C THR A 339 8.40 7.23 20.48
N TYR A 340 7.76 6.26 19.82
CA TYR A 340 6.35 5.96 20.08
C TYR A 340 6.12 5.44 21.49
N ARG A 341 7.00 4.58 22.04
CA ARG A 341 6.91 4.13 23.44
C ARG A 341 7.03 5.30 24.42
N GLN A 342 7.95 6.23 24.16
CA GLN A 342 8.10 7.43 24.99
C GLN A 342 6.84 8.29 24.93
N LEU A 343 6.28 8.52 23.73
CA LEU A 343 5.06 9.29 23.57
C LEU A 343 3.87 8.61 24.25
N ALA A 344 3.68 7.29 24.07
CA ALA A 344 2.61 6.54 24.73
C ALA A 344 2.70 6.62 26.26
N ALA A 345 3.91 6.58 26.83
CA ALA A 345 4.12 6.75 28.26
C ALA A 345 3.83 8.18 28.76
N GLN A 346 4.07 9.20 27.93
CA GLN A 346 3.81 10.61 28.27
C GLN A 346 2.34 11.00 28.10
N TYR A 347 1.63 10.37 27.16
CA TYR A 347 0.25 10.69 26.77
C TYR A 347 -0.62 9.42 26.79
N PRO A 348 -0.89 8.85 27.98
CA PRO A 348 -1.61 7.58 28.11
C PRO A 348 -3.06 7.62 27.61
N ASP A 349 -3.66 8.81 27.52
CA ASP A 349 -5.02 9.02 27.01
C ASP A 349 -5.09 8.98 25.46
N ASP A 350 -3.95 9.00 24.79
CA ASP A 350 -3.86 8.91 23.33
C ASP A 350 -3.50 7.48 22.90
N ILE A 351 -4.53 6.63 22.86
CA ILE A 351 -4.44 5.19 22.58
C ILE A 351 -3.77 4.92 21.21
N SER A 352 -3.85 5.86 20.27
CA SER A 352 -3.22 5.71 18.95
C SER A 352 -1.69 5.57 19.04
N LEU A 353 -1.04 6.15 20.05
CA LEU A 353 0.40 6.02 20.27
C LEU A 353 0.80 4.60 20.70
N ASP A 354 0.00 3.97 21.56
CA ASP A 354 0.24 2.62 22.05
C ASP A 354 0.04 1.58 20.94
N ILE A 355 -1.00 1.78 20.11
CA ILE A 355 -1.22 0.97 18.90
C ILE A 355 -0.03 1.13 17.93
N GLN A 356 0.43 2.36 17.69
CA GLN A 356 1.61 2.62 16.86
C GLN A 356 2.86 1.91 17.38
N ALA A 357 3.11 1.99 18.69
CA ALA A 357 4.22 1.26 19.32
C ALA A 357 4.07 -0.25 19.12
N SER A 358 2.90 -0.83 19.38
CA SER A 358 2.65 -2.27 19.24
C SER A 358 2.83 -2.77 17.80
N ILE A 359 2.42 -1.98 16.79
CA ILE A 359 2.66 -2.31 15.37
C ILE A 359 4.17 -2.30 15.05
N TRP A 360 4.92 -1.33 15.56
CA TRP A 360 6.38 -1.29 15.38
C TRP A 360 7.10 -2.43 16.13
N GLU A 361 6.62 -2.82 17.31
CA GLU A 361 7.09 -4.01 18.02
C GLU A 361 6.92 -5.26 17.17
N ARG A 362 5.76 -5.40 16.51
CA ARG A 362 5.50 -6.52 15.59
C ARG A 362 6.41 -6.49 14.36
N GLN A 363 6.63 -5.32 13.76
CA GLN A 363 7.50 -5.18 12.59
C GLN A 363 8.98 -5.42 12.89
N LEU A 364 9.41 -5.15 14.13
CA LEU A 364 10.76 -5.44 14.63
C LEU A 364 10.88 -6.84 15.25
N ALA A 365 9.85 -7.68 15.11
CA ALA A 365 9.78 -9.03 15.67
C ALA A 365 10.03 -9.10 17.20
N GLN A 366 9.67 -8.04 17.95
CA GLN A 366 9.73 -8.02 19.41
C GLN A 366 8.52 -8.70 20.06
N ILE A 367 7.38 -8.74 19.35
CA ILE A 367 6.16 -9.44 19.75
C ILE A 367 5.66 -10.33 18.61
N SER A 368 4.92 -11.37 18.97
CA SER A 368 4.29 -12.27 17.99
C SER A 368 3.04 -11.63 17.36
N ALA A 369 2.57 -12.17 16.23
CA ALA A 369 1.27 -11.78 15.66
C ALA A 369 0.10 -12.08 16.61
N GLN A 370 0.17 -13.17 17.37
CA GLN A 370 -0.84 -13.53 18.37
C GLN A 370 -0.91 -12.50 19.50
N GLU A 371 0.25 -12.06 19.99
CA GLU A 371 0.31 -11.03 21.03
C GLU A 371 -0.23 -9.69 20.54
N LEU A 372 0.11 -9.28 19.31
CA LEU A 372 -0.46 -8.09 18.70
C LEU A 372 -2.00 -8.17 18.64
N ARG A 373 -2.55 -9.32 18.22
CA ARG A 373 -4.00 -9.55 18.18
C ARG A 373 -4.66 -9.42 19.54
N GLN A 374 -4.07 -10.00 20.58
CA GLN A 374 -4.60 -9.89 21.95
C GLN A 374 -4.64 -8.43 22.42
N ARG A 375 -3.62 -7.64 22.07
CA ARG A 375 -3.60 -6.20 22.38
C ARG A 375 -4.66 -5.44 21.60
N LEU A 376 -4.71 -5.59 20.27
CA LEU A 376 -5.59 -4.78 19.42
C LEU A 376 -7.08 -5.14 19.53
N LEU A 377 -7.42 -6.42 19.59
CA LEU A 377 -8.82 -6.87 19.65
C LEU A 377 -9.52 -6.56 20.99
N THR A 378 -8.77 -6.10 22.00
CA THR A 378 -9.32 -5.67 23.30
C THR A 378 -9.42 -4.14 23.44
N VAL A 379 -8.92 -3.38 22.46
CA VAL A 379 -8.98 -1.92 22.47
C VAL A 379 -10.40 -1.43 22.23
N THR A 380 -10.85 -0.48 23.05
CA THR A 380 -12.02 0.34 22.74
C THR A 380 -11.60 1.53 21.88
N LEU A 381 -12.19 1.69 20.70
CA LEU A 381 -11.82 2.77 19.77
C LEU A 381 -12.17 4.16 20.33
N PRO A 382 -11.30 5.17 20.16
CA PRO A 382 -11.55 6.52 20.62
C PRO A 382 -12.59 7.23 19.75
N GLU A 383 -13.39 8.13 20.35
CA GLU A 383 -14.29 9.02 19.59
C GLU A 383 -13.53 10.14 18.86
N ASN A 384 -12.26 10.37 19.20
CA ASN A 384 -11.45 11.43 18.61
C ASN A 384 -11.07 11.08 17.16
N PRO A 385 -11.50 11.87 16.16
CA PRO A 385 -11.29 11.56 14.75
C PRO A 385 -9.81 11.55 14.35
N THR A 386 -8.99 12.39 14.98
CA THR A 386 -7.55 12.44 14.72
C THR A 386 -6.86 11.16 15.20
N GLN A 387 -7.24 10.65 16.39
CA GLN A 387 -6.70 9.38 16.89
C GLN A 387 -7.12 8.21 15.99
N LEU A 388 -8.38 8.17 15.56
CA LEU A 388 -8.88 7.15 14.62
C LEU A 388 -8.09 7.16 13.30
N GLN A 389 -7.76 8.34 12.78
CA GLN A 389 -6.92 8.49 11.59
C GLN A 389 -5.50 7.95 11.80
N TYR A 390 -4.90 8.21 12.95
CA TYR A 390 -3.58 7.64 13.29
C TYR A 390 -3.62 6.12 13.43
N ILE A 391 -4.67 5.56 14.03
CA ILE A 391 -4.86 4.11 14.14
C ILE A 391 -4.97 3.50 12.74
N ALA A 392 -5.84 4.04 11.91
CA ALA A 392 -6.04 3.60 10.54
C ALA A 392 -4.73 3.68 9.72
N SER A 393 -4.08 4.83 9.66
CA SER A 393 -2.81 4.97 8.93
C SER A 393 -1.70 4.02 9.41
N SER A 394 -1.73 3.60 10.68
CA SER A 394 -0.77 2.65 11.24
C SER A 394 -1.13 1.20 10.89
N LEU A 395 -2.40 0.82 10.97
CA LEU A 395 -2.91 -0.45 10.46
C LEU A 395 -2.66 -0.61 8.96
N ALA A 396 -2.72 0.50 8.21
CA ALA A 396 -2.39 0.53 6.79
C ALA A 396 -0.91 0.19 6.51
N LYS A 397 -0.03 0.38 7.49
CA LYS A 397 1.41 0.10 7.38
C LYS A 397 1.80 -1.26 7.98
N LEU A 398 0.89 -1.97 8.65
CA LEU A 398 1.17 -3.30 9.21
C LEU A 398 1.53 -4.27 8.07
N ASP A 399 2.72 -4.86 8.17
CA ASP A 399 3.30 -5.73 7.15
C ASP A 399 4.02 -6.92 7.85
N PRO A 400 3.67 -8.17 7.51
CA PRO A 400 2.57 -8.58 6.65
C PRO A 400 1.19 -8.19 7.24
N PRO A 401 0.15 -8.02 6.40
CA PRO A 401 -1.20 -7.79 6.90
C PRO A 401 -1.70 -9.02 7.67
N ASP A 402 -2.50 -8.81 8.72
CA ASP A 402 -3.03 -9.89 9.56
C ASP A 402 -4.52 -10.14 9.28
N ALA A 403 -4.82 -11.31 8.73
CA ALA A 403 -6.16 -11.78 8.41
C ALA A 403 -7.10 -11.86 9.61
N GLU A 404 -6.59 -12.15 10.80
CA GLU A 404 -7.41 -12.27 12.02
C GLU A 404 -7.76 -10.89 12.61
N LEU A 405 -7.11 -9.82 12.16
CA LEU A 405 -7.44 -8.45 12.56
C LEU A 405 -8.57 -7.83 11.72
N VAL A 406 -9.10 -8.51 10.69
CA VAL A 406 -10.18 -7.99 9.83
C VAL A 406 -11.33 -7.32 10.60
N PRO A 407 -11.85 -7.88 11.72
CA PRO A 407 -12.88 -7.20 12.51
C PRO A 407 -12.43 -5.82 13.01
N PHE A 408 -11.18 -5.69 13.49
CA PHE A 408 -10.64 -4.42 13.95
C PHE A 408 -10.45 -3.41 12.80
N TYR A 409 -10.02 -3.86 11.63
CA TYR A 409 -9.98 -3.02 10.42
C TYR A 409 -11.38 -2.47 10.07
N GLN A 410 -12.42 -3.30 10.17
CA GLN A 410 -13.80 -2.92 9.91
C GLN A 410 -14.34 -1.93 10.95
N ASP A 411 -14.07 -2.16 12.24
CA ASP A 411 -14.48 -1.26 13.31
C ASP A 411 -13.85 0.13 13.15
N VAL A 412 -12.56 0.18 12.80
CA VAL A 412 -11.87 1.45 12.53
C VAL A 412 -12.47 2.17 11.33
N LEU A 413 -12.74 1.46 10.22
CA LEU A 413 -13.42 2.03 9.04
C LEU A 413 -14.85 2.51 9.32
N ALA A 414 -15.58 1.83 10.20
CA ALA A 414 -16.91 2.29 10.60
C ALA A 414 -16.85 3.57 11.44
N ALA A 415 -15.77 3.74 12.22
CA ALA A 415 -15.56 4.92 13.07
C ALA A 415 -14.88 6.10 12.33
N THR A 416 -14.19 5.88 11.21
CA THR A 416 -13.50 6.92 10.45
C THR A 416 -13.99 7.02 9.01
N SER A 417 -14.32 8.22 8.55
CA SER A 417 -14.91 8.44 7.23
C SER A 417 -13.89 8.56 6.08
N ALA A 418 -12.57 8.46 6.33
CA ALA A 418 -11.58 8.91 5.34
C ALA A 418 -10.19 8.21 5.39
N GLU A 419 -10.12 6.88 5.28
CA GLU A 419 -8.82 6.19 5.11
C GLU A 419 -8.85 5.15 3.96
N PRO A 420 -8.67 5.60 2.70
CA PRO A 420 -8.72 4.73 1.53
C PRO A 420 -7.74 3.55 1.62
N PHE A 421 -6.56 3.76 2.20
CA PHE A 421 -5.55 2.70 2.31
C PHE A 421 -5.99 1.53 3.19
N LEU A 422 -6.93 1.74 4.13
CA LEU A 422 -7.52 0.63 4.89
C LEU A 422 -8.39 -0.26 4.01
N HIS A 423 -9.15 0.32 3.08
CA HIS A 423 -9.87 -0.45 2.06
C HIS A 423 -8.90 -1.24 1.19
N TYR A 424 -7.83 -0.61 0.69
CA TYR A 424 -6.82 -1.33 -0.08
C TYR A 424 -6.22 -2.51 0.71
N ARG A 425 -5.90 -2.32 2.00
CA ARG A 425 -5.38 -3.39 2.86
C ARG A 425 -6.37 -4.50 3.13
N LEU A 426 -7.63 -4.20 3.43
CA LEU A 426 -8.68 -5.21 3.53
C LEU A 426 -8.85 -5.97 2.22
N GLY A 427 -8.78 -5.26 1.09
CA GLY A 427 -8.74 -5.87 -0.23
C GLY A 427 -7.63 -6.91 -0.36
N GLN A 428 -6.40 -6.57 0.07
CA GLN A 428 -5.27 -7.49 0.02
C GLN A 428 -5.47 -8.72 0.91
N ILE A 429 -6.01 -8.52 2.11
CA ILE A 429 -6.33 -9.62 3.03
C ILE A 429 -7.38 -10.55 2.40
N TYR A 430 -8.45 -10.00 1.83
CA TYR A 430 -9.48 -10.80 1.17
C TYR A 430 -8.95 -11.51 -0.08
N LEU A 431 -8.09 -10.86 -0.85
CA LEU A 431 -7.42 -11.46 -2.00
C LEU A 431 -6.56 -12.66 -1.57
N GLN A 432 -5.79 -12.53 -0.47
CA GLN A 432 -5.01 -13.62 0.11
C GLN A 432 -5.91 -14.78 0.60
N GLN A 433 -7.07 -14.47 1.18
CA GLN A 433 -8.07 -15.45 1.60
C GLN A 433 -8.89 -16.03 0.43
N ASN A 434 -8.57 -15.69 -0.82
CA ASN A 434 -9.32 -16.05 -2.02
C ASN A 434 -10.79 -15.60 -2.02
N LYS A 435 -11.13 -14.56 -1.24
CA LYS A 435 -12.45 -13.93 -1.18
C LYS A 435 -12.55 -12.81 -2.22
N LEU A 436 -12.56 -13.21 -3.49
CA LEU A 436 -12.35 -12.30 -4.63
C LEU A 436 -13.44 -11.22 -4.76
N GLU A 437 -14.69 -11.52 -4.43
CA GLU A 437 -15.79 -10.53 -4.47
C GLU A 437 -15.60 -9.42 -3.42
N LEU A 438 -15.25 -9.81 -2.18
CA LEU A 438 -14.96 -8.85 -1.11
C LEU A 438 -13.71 -8.04 -1.44
N ALA A 439 -12.69 -8.66 -2.02
CA ALA A 439 -11.49 -7.98 -2.48
C ALA A 439 -11.81 -6.90 -3.52
N GLN A 440 -12.66 -7.23 -4.51
CA GLN A 440 -13.12 -6.29 -5.54
C GLN A 440 -13.89 -5.11 -4.95
N GLU A 441 -14.79 -5.37 -4.01
CA GLU A 441 -15.57 -4.31 -3.37
C GLU A 441 -14.68 -3.35 -2.58
N GLN A 442 -13.69 -3.86 -1.85
CA GLN A 442 -12.74 -3.01 -1.15
C GLN A 442 -11.86 -2.20 -2.11
N LEU A 443 -11.46 -2.78 -3.25
CA LEU A 443 -10.71 -2.04 -4.27
C LEU A 443 -11.56 -0.90 -4.89
N ARG A 444 -12.87 -1.14 -5.08
CA ARG A 444 -13.81 -0.11 -5.53
C ARG A 444 -13.94 1.04 -4.52
N LEU A 445 -13.95 0.72 -3.22
CA LEU A 445 -13.99 1.71 -2.13
C LEU A 445 -12.67 2.47 -1.97
N TYR A 446 -11.53 1.85 -2.27
CA TYR A 446 -10.24 2.53 -2.34
C TYR A 446 -10.24 3.65 -3.39
N ALA A 447 -10.86 3.40 -4.55
CA ALA A 447 -11.02 4.35 -5.66
C ALA A 447 -9.72 5.08 -6.10
N GLY A 448 -8.56 4.45 -5.88
CA GLY A 448 -7.27 4.98 -6.29
C GLY A 448 -7.01 4.80 -7.79
N ASP A 449 -6.29 5.74 -8.37
CA ASP A 449 -5.74 5.65 -9.74
C ASP A 449 -4.21 5.63 -9.64
N ASP A 450 -3.69 4.52 -9.10
CA ASP A 450 -2.25 4.33 -8.92
C ASP A 450 -1.83 2.90 -9.29
N PRO A 451 -0.53 2.66 -9.60
CA PRO A 451 -0.07 1.36 -10.09
C PRO A 451 -0.35 0.17 -9.16
N ALA A 452 -0.59 0.40 -7.87
CA ALA A 452 -0.94 -0.67 -6.94
C ALA A 452 -2.30 -1.31 -7.29
N VAL A 453 -3.24 -0.53 -7.84
CA VAL A 453 -4.54 -1.03 -8.32
C VAL A 453 -4.35 -2.00 -9.47
N LEU A 454 -3.48 -1.68 -10.42
CA LEU A 454 -3.16 -2.58 -11.54
C LEU A 454 -2.46 -3.86 -11.05
N LEU A 455 -1.50 -3.75 -10.13
CA LEU A 455 -0.86 -4.93 -9.52
C LEU A 455 -1.88 -5.82 -8.80
N PHE A 456 -2.85 -5.22 -8.10
CA PHE A 456 -3.92 -5.94 -7.43
C PHE A 456 -4.83 -6.67 -8.44
N GLN A 457 -5.25 -5.98 -9.50
CA GLN A 457 -6.09 -6.55 -10.56
C GLN A 457 -5.37 -7.69 -11.28
N ALA A 458 -4.06 -7.56 -11.54
CA ALA A 458 -3.26 -8.61 -12.14
C ALA A 458 -3.23 -9.87 -11.25
N GLU A 459 -3.03 -9.71 -9.93
CA GLU A 459 -3.05 -10.83 -8.98
C GLU A 459 -4.46 -11.46 -8.86
N GLN A 460 -5.52 -10.65 -8.93
CA GLN A 460 -6.89 -11.14 -8.94
C GLN A 460 -7.21 -11.94 -10.20
N ALA A 461 -6.82 -11.45 -11.38
CA ALA A 461 -6.95 -12.19 -12.64
C ALA A 461 -6.19 -13.53 -12.58
N ARG A 462 -4.97 -13.51 -12.02
CA ARG A 462 -4.18 -14.72 -11.79
C ARG A 462 -4.90 -15.75 -10.91
N ARG A 463 -5.59 -15.31 -9.85
CA ARG A 463 -6.38 -16.19 -8.96
C ARG A 463 -7.68 -16.70 -9.59
N LEU A 464 -8.17 -16.01 -10.61
CA LEU A 464 -9.30 -16.45 -11.45
C LEU A 464 -8.87 -17.37 -12.59
N ASP A 465 -7.59 -17.77 -12.63
CA ASP A 465 -6.98 -18.54 -13.73
C ASP A 465 -7.00 -17.79 -15.09
N ASP A 466 -7.20 -16.48 -15.08
CA ASP A 466 -7.10 -15.61 -16.25
C ASP A 466 -5.66 -15.10 -16.40
N SER A 467 -4.79 -16.02 -16.83
CA SER A 467 -3.37 -15.75 -17.03
C SER A 467 -3.12 -14.68 -18.10
N ASP A 468 -3.94 -14.62 -19.15
CA ASP A 468 -3.75 -13.68 -20.27
C ASP A 468 -3.97 -12.23 -19.84
N THR A 469 -5.06 -11.97 -19.09
CA THR A 469 -5.32 -10.65 -18.51
C THR A 469 -4.22 -10.27 -17.52
N SER A 470 -3.81 -11.20 -16.66
CA SER A 470 -2.75 -10.94 -15.66
C SER A 470 -1.41 -10.58 -16.31
N ILE A 471 -0.97 -11.36 -17.33
CA ILE A 471 0.24 -11.10 -18.10
C ILE A 471 0.17 -9.72 -18.77
N THR A 472 -0.97 -9.39 -19.39
CA THR A 472 -1.16 -8.11 -20.08
C THR A 472 -0.97 -6.93 -19.12
N ILE A 473 -1.56 -6.99 -17.93
CA ILE A 473 -1.43 -5.93 -16.92
C ILE A 473 0.01 -5.82 -16.42
N TYR A 474 0.69 -6.93 -16.13
CA TYR A 474 2.10 -6.88 -15.72
C TYR A 474 2.99 -6.29 -16.81
N GLN A 475 2.79 -6.67 -18.08
CA GLN A 475 3.52 -6.09 -19.21
C GLN A 475 3.24 -4.60 -19.38
N GLN A 476 2.00 -4.15 -19.16
CA GLN A 476 1.67 -2.72 -19.16
C GLN A 476 2.48 -1.97 -18.11
N LEU A 477 2.55 -2.49 -16.88
CA LEU A 477 3.32 -1.87 -15.79
C LEU A 477 4.83 -1.86 -16.06
N ILE A 478 5.37 -2.93 -16.66
CA ILE A 478 6.80 -3.04 -17.01
C ILE A 478 7.17 -2.05 -18.13
N ASN A 479 6.29 -1.88 -19.13
CA ASN A 479 6.54 -1.04 -20.28
C ASN A 479 6.20 0.45 -20.05
N ASP A 480 5.56 0.80 -18.93
CA ASP A 480 5.25 2.18 -18.58
C ASP A 480 6.53 2.92 -18.12
N PRO A 481 7.01 3.94 -18.86
CA PRO A 481 8.22 4.68 -18.52
C PRO A 481 8.09 5.48 -17.21
N THR A 482 6.89 5.62 -16.67
CA THR A 482 6.63 6.30 -15.39
C THR A 482 6.64 5.35 -14.18
N SER A 483 6.69 4.03 -14.41
CA SER A 483 6.76 3.03 -13.35
C SER A 483 8.05 3.12 -12.54
N SER A 484 7.91 3.19 -11.22
CA SER A 484 9.05 3.06 -10.31
C SER A 484 9.66 1.66 -10.32
N ASN A 485 10.95 1.53 -10.01
CA ASN A 485 11.63 0.22 -9.89
C ASN A 485 10.91 -0.75 -8.94
N GLN A 486 10.29 -0.25 -7.87
CA GLN A 486 9.53 -1.09 -6.93
C GLN A 486 8.28 -1.70 -7.57
N VAL A 487 7.51 -0.89 -8.31
CA VAL A 487 6.32 -1.35 -9.06
C VAL A 487 6.74 -2.34 -10.13
N MET A 488 7.79 -2.03 -10.88
CA MET A 488 8.32 -2.89 -11.93
C MET A 488 8.83 -4.22 -11.36
N THR A 489 9.53 -4.20 -10.21
CA THR A 489 9.94 -5.41 -9.50
C THR A 489 8.73 -6.28 -9.14
N GLY A 490 7.66 -5.68 -8.59
CA GLY A 490 6.43 -6.41 -8.27
C GLY A 490 5.77 -7.02 -9.51
N ALA A 491 5.72 -6.29 -10.62
CA ALA A 491 5.16 -6.78 -11.88
C ALA A 491 5.98 -7.92 -12.49
N LEU A 492 7.31 -7.79 -12.51
CA LEU A 492 8.23 -8.84 -12.96
C LEU A 492 8.10 -10.11 -12.10
N GLN A 493 7.97 -9.96 -10.77
CA GLN A 493 7.78 -11.11 -9.87
C GLN A 493 6.44 -11.81 -10.11
N GLY A 494 5.36 -11.04 -10.29
CA GLY A 494 4.05 -11.59 -10.62
C GLY A 494 4.07 -12.37 -11.95
N LEU A 495 4.67 -11.79 -12.98
CA LEU A 495 4.84 -12.42 -14.29
C LEU A 495 5.72 -13.68 -14.22
N ALA A 496 6.83 -13.63 -13.49
CA ALA A 496 7.68 -14.79 -13.26
C ALA A 496 6.93 -15.92 -12.55
N GLY A 497 6.05 -15.59 -11.58
CA GLY A 497 5.18 -16.56 -10.91
C GLY A 497 4.18 -17.23 -11.87
N ILE A 498 3.65 -16.51 -12.86
CA ILE A 498 2.79 -17.09 -13.90
C ILE A 498 3.58 -18.06 -14.77
N TYR A 499 4.76 -17.64 -15.26
CA TYR A 499 5.60 -18.51 -16.08
C TYR A 499 6.09 -19.73 -15.31
N GLN A 500 6.40 -19.59 -14.01
CA GLN A 500 6.68 -20.70 -13.12
C GLN A 500 5.50 -21.69 -13.06
N GLY A 501 4.27 -21.20 -12.85
CA GLY A 501 3.07 -22.03 -12.83
C GLY A 501 2.81 -22.77 -14.14
N GLN A 502 3.24 -22.20 -15.27
CA GLN A 502 3.17 -22.81 -16.60
C GLN A 502 4.35 -23.76 -16.91
N GLY A 503 5.30 -23.95 -15.99
CA GLY A 503 6.52 -24.74 -16.21
C GLY A 503 7.54 -24.05 -17.14
N ARG A 504 7.34 -22.78 -17.46
CA ARG A 504 8.18 -21.95 -18.34
C ARG A 504 9.32 -21.30 -17.56
N TYR A 505 10.17 -22.15 -16.97
CA TYR A 505 11.22 -21.72 -16.05
C TYR A 505 12.31 -20.87 -16.71
N THR A 506 12.58 -21.07 -18.01
CA THR A 506 13.56 -20.26 -18.75
C THR A 506 13.12 -18.79 -18.81
N GLU A 507 11.85 -18.54 -19.17
CA GLU A 507 11.30 -17.19 -19.19
C GLU A 507 11.20 -16.59 -17.77
N ALA A 508 10.81 -17.38 -16.78
CA ALA A 508 10.75 -16.92 -15.38
C ALA A 508 12.14 -16.49 -14.86
N LEU A 509 13.20 -17.22 -15.22
CA LEU A 509 14.58 -16.88 -14.84
C LEU A 509 15.08 -15.59 -15.49
N ALA A 510 14.76 -15.36 -16.77
CA ALA A 510 15.12 -14.11 -17.45
C ALA A 510 14.51 -12.89 -16.74
N LEU A 511 13.27 -12.98 -16.28
CA LEU A 511 12.63 -11.91 -15.50
C LEU A 511 13.32 -11.67 -14.14
N TYR A 512 13.84 -12.72 -13.51
CA TYR A 512 14.62 -12.59 -12.27
C TYR A 512 15.98 -11.93 -12.49
N GLU A 513 16.62 -12.15 -13.64
CA GLU A 513 17.83 -11.42 -14.03
C GLU A 513 17.55 -9.91 -14.16
N GLU A 514 16.41 -9.54 -14.76
CA GLU A 514 15.96 -8.14 -14.81
C GLU A 514 15.70 -7.58 -13.40
N ILE A 515 15.02 -8.33 -12.51
CA ILE A 515 14.77 -7.91 -11.12
C ILE A 515 16.08 -7.64 -10.36
N ILE A 516 17.08 -8.52 -10.53
CA ILE A 516 18.40 -8.38 -9.88
C ILE A 516 19.15 -7.17 -10.44
N ALA A 517 19.06 -6.92 -11.76
CA ALA A 517 19.65 -5.73 -12.37
C ALA A 517 19.03 -4.43 -11.81
N LEU A 518 17.71 -4.41 -11.61
CA LEU A 518 16.99 -3.26 -11.03
C LEU A 518 17.31 -3.03 -9.55
N ASN A 519 17.62 -4.10 -8.81
CA ASN A 519 17.86 -4.07 -7.37
C ASN A 519 19.28 -4.55 -7.04
N SER A 520 20.29 -4.03 -7.75
CA SER A 520 21.69 -4.41 -7.49
C SER A 520 22.08 -4.20 -6.01
N GLY A 521 22.37 -5.30 -5.32
CA GLY A 521 22.65 -5.32 -3.87
C GLY A 521 21.56 -5.91 -2.98
N ASN A 522 20.39 -6.29 -3.51
CA ASN A 522 19.38 -7.04 -2.77
C ASN A 522 19.52 -8.56 -3.04
N ASP A 523 20.22 -9.25 -2.14
CA ASP A 523 20.51 -10.68 -2.23
C ASP A 523 19.30 -11.59 -1.96
N THR A 524 18.20 -11.09 -1.39
CA THR A 524 16.94 -11.86 -1.27
C THR A 524 16.45 -12.39 -2.62
N LYS A 525 16.71 -11.66 -3.72
CA LYS A 525 16.28 -12.04 -5.06
C LYS A 525 17.06 -13.22 -5.63
N ILE A 526 18.27 -13.47 -5.11
CA ILE A 526 19.08 -14.65 -5.45
C ILE A 526 18.40 -15.92 -4.93
N LEU A 527 17.75 -15.88 -3.76
CA LEU A 527 16.99 -17.02 -3.24
C LEU A 527 15.84 -17.40 -4.19
N GLY A 528 15.09 -16.39 -4.67
CA GLY A 528 13.99 -16.61 -5.62
C GLY A 528 14.47 -17.16 -6.95
N GLN A 529 15.56 -16.60 -7.50
CA GLN A 529 16.19 -17.10 -8.72
C GLN A 529 16.67 -18.56 -8.54
N THR A 530 17.29 -18.86 -7.40
CA THR A 530 17.79 -20.21 -7.08
C THR A 530 16.66 -21.21 -6.96
N SER A 531 15.56 -20.83 -6.31
CA SER A 531 14.34 -21.64 -6.23
C SER A 531 13.81 -21.97 -7.63
N LEU A 532 13.70 -20.98 -8.52
CA LEU A 532 13.25 -21.18 -9.90
C LEU A 532 14.22 -22.05 -10.71
N ALA A 533 15.52 -21.80 -10.58
CA ALA A 533 16.56 -22.55 -11.28
C ALA A 533 16.56 -24.02 -10.87
N TYR A 534 16.36 -24.29 -9.58
CA TYR A 534 16.27 -25.63 -9.04
C TYR A 534 15.01 -26.35 -9.53
N GLN A 535 13.84 -25.71 -9.43
CA GLN A 535 12.58 -26.30 -9.93
C GLN A 535 12.62 -26.57 -11.44
N GLY A 536 13.25 -25.67 -12.21
CA GLY A 536 13.50 -25.84 -13.64
C GLY A 536 14.62 -26.84 -13.99
N LYS A 537 15.24 -27.49 -12.99
CA LYS A 537 16.33 -28.48 -13.16
C LYS A 537 17.58 -27.93 -13.85
N PHE A 538 17.81 -26.61 -13.79
CA PHE A 538 18.99 -25.96 -14.34
C PHE A 538 20.20 -26.04 -13.40
N ILE A 539 19.96 -26.20 -12.10
CA ILE A 539 20.99 -26.39 -11.07
C ILE A 539 20.72 -27.65 -10.25
N SER A 540 21.76 -28.19 -9.63
CA SER A 540 21.65 -29.35 -8.75
C SER A 540 21.11 -28.98 -7.37
N VAL A 541 20.67 -29.98 -6.61
CA VAL A 541 20.22 -29.77 -5.22
C VAL A 541 21.36 -29.22 -4.37
N GLU A 542 22.58 -29.72 -4.53
CA GLU A 542 23.75 -29.28 -3.74
C GLU A 542 24.08 -27.80 -4.00
N THR A 543 23.85 -27.32 -5.23
CA THR A 543 24.04 -25.91 -5.59
C THR A 543 23.00 -25.03 -4.89
N ALA A 544 21.74 -25.46 -4.91
CA ALA A 544 20.64 -24.73 -4.27
C ALA A 544 20.75 -24.72 -2.74
N GLU A 545 21.17 -25.85 -2.15
CA GLU A 545 21.45 -25.96 -0.71
C GLU A 545 22.61 -25.07 -0.28
N SER A 546 23.69 -25.00 -1.07
CA SER A 546 24.82 -24.10 -0.79
C SER A 546 24.40 -22.63 -0.70
N VAL A 547 23.49 -22.18 -1.58
CA VAL A 547 22.94 -20.81 -1.52
C VAL A 547 22.10 -20.60 -0.26
N LEU A 548 21.26 -21.58 0.10
CA LEU A 548 20.47 -21.53 1.32
C LEU A 548 21.37 -21.48 2.57
N ASP A 549 22.39 -22.33 2.65
CA ASP A 549 23.30 -22.39 3.79
C ASP A 549 24.13 -21.11 3.91
N GLN A 550 24.56 -20.53 2.78
CA GLN A 550 25.19 -19.21 2.76
C GLN A 550 24.24 -18.15 3.32
N TRP A 551 22.98 -18.12 2.89
CA TRP A 551 21.98 -17.17 3.40
C TRP A 551 21.83 -17.27 4.92
N LEU A 552 21.64 -18.49 5.43
CA LEU A 552 21.42 -18.76 6.86
C LEU A 552 22.64 -18.43 7.73
N THR A 553 23.84 -18.40 7.15
CA THR A 553 25.07 -18.04 7.88
C THR A 553 25.40 -16.55 7.82
N THR A 554 25.02 -15.85 6.76
CA THR A 554 25.32 -14.42 6.58
C THR A 554 24.21 -13.49 7.07
N HIS A 555 22.98 -13.97 7.22
CA HIS A 555 21.84 -13.18 7.65
C HIS A 555 21.37 -13.57 9.06
N PRO A 556 20.84 -12.62 9.84
CA PRO A 556 20.29 -12.95 11.15
C PRO A 556 18.99 -13.76 11.01
N ALA A 557 18.74 -14.67 11.96
CA ALA A 557 17.64 -15.63 11.88
C ALA A 557 16.22 -15.04 11.83
N ASN A 558 16.07 -13.76 12.20
CA ASN A 558 14.81 -13.02 12.08
C ASN A 558 14.56 -12.46 10.67
N GLU A 559 15.56 -12.50 9.78
CA GLU A 559 15.45 -12.10 8.39
C GLU A 559 14.94 -13.26 7.53
N GLN A 560 13.62 -13.31 7.37
CA GLN A 560 12.92 -14.41 6.72
C GLN A 560 12.07 -13.88 5.55
N PRO A 561 12.69 -13.52 4.41
CA PRO A 561 11.97 -12.99 3.25
C PRO A 561 11.10 -14.08 2.58
N PRO A 562 10.05 -13.72 1.82
CA PRO A 562 9.21 -14.69 1.11
C PRO A 562 9.99 -15.66 0.22
N GLU A 563 11.06 -15.18 -0.43
CA GLU A 563 11.92 -15.99 -1.29
C GLU A 563 12.65 -17.12 -0.54
N LEU A 564 12.90 -16.95 0.78
CA LEU A 564 13.42 -18.02 1.63
C LEU A 564 12.40 -19.15 1.77
N TYR A 565 11.12 -18.82 1.98
CA TYR A 565 10.05 -19.82 2.05
C TYR A 565 9.91 -20.59 0.74
N SER A 566 10.04 -19.91 -0.40
CA SER A 566 10.01 -20.54 -1.72
C SER A 566 11.16 -21.52 -1.91
N LEU A 567 12.41 -21.13 -1.59
CA LEU A 567 13.57 -22.00 -1.75
C LEU A 567 13.52 -23.20 -0.80
N VAL A 568 13.23 -22.96 0.49
CA VAL A 568 13.10 -24.03 1.50
C VAL A 568 11.95 -24.97 1.15
N GLY A 569 10.83 -24.42 0.66
CA GLY A 569 9.69 -25.18 0.17
C GLY A 569 9.95 -25.93 -1.14
N ALA A 570 10.94 -25.51 -1.95
CA ALA A 570 11.32 -26.19 -3.18
C ALA A 570 12.27 -27.36 -2.91
N LEU A 571 13.27 -27.15 -2.05
CA LEU A 571 14.28 -28.15 -1.68
C LEU A 571 13.67 -29.40 -1.03
N PRO A 572 14.33 -30.57 -1.08
CA PRO A 572 13.85 -31.78 -0.40
C PRO A 572 13.72 -31.60 1.12
N ALA A 573 12.86 -32.42 1.73
CA ALA A 573 12.76 -32.48 3.18
C ALA A 573 14.05 -33.03 3.80
N ASP A 574 14.58 -32.32 4.80
CA ASP A 574 15.85 -32.62 5.44
C ASP A 574 15.69 -32.62 6.97
N PRO A 575 15.89 -33.78 7.65
CA PRO A 575 15.81 -33.86 9.10
C PRO A 575 16.73 -32.89 9.83
N ASP A 576 17.90 -32.58 9.28
CA ASP A 576 18.87 -31.67 9.89
C ASP A 576 18.37 -30.20 9.90
N ARG A 577 17.37 -29.89 9.07
CA ARG A 577 16.72 -28.57 8.97
C ARG A 577 15.44 -28.43 9.80
N SER A 578 15.14 -29.38 10.68
CA SER A 578 13.92 -29.34 11.52
C SER A 578 13.73 -28.01 12.28
N GLY A 579 14.80 -27.48 12.87
CA GLY A 579 14.76 -26.19 13.56
C GLY A 579 14.50 -24.99 12.64
N LEU A 580 14.92 -25.07 11.37
CA LEU A 580 14.58 -24.05 10.37
C LEU A 580 13.08 -24.06 10.08
N TYR A 581 12.50 -25.24 9.85
CA TYR A 581 11.05 -25.36 9.60
C TYR A 581 10.22 -24.83 10.77
N GLU A 582 10.61 -25.15 12.00
CA GLU A 582 9.97 -24.62 13.22
C GLU A 582 10.05 -23.10 13.28
N SER A 583 11.22 -22.50 13.01
CA SER A 583 11.39 -21.06 13.06
C SER A 583 10.57 -20.32 11.98
N LEU A 584 10.51 -20.86 10.76
CA LEU A 584 9.71 -20.31 9.66
C LEU A 584 8.20 -20.45 9.94
N LEU A 585 7.75 -21.56 10.53
CA LEU A 585 6.35 -21.74 10.92
C LEU A 585 5.95 -20.90 12.13
N ALA A 586 6.88 -20.59 13.04
CA ALA A 586 6.62 -19.64 14.12
C ALA A 586 6.36 -18.22 13.58
N ALA A 587 7.08 -17.82 12.52
CA ALA A 587 6.89 -16.53 11.87
C ALA A 587 5.66 -16.50 10.93
N ASN A 588 5.40 -17.59 10.22
CA ASN A 588 4.24 -17.74 9.34
C ASN A 588 3.59 -19.14 9.49
N PRO A 589 2.68 -19.32 10.46
CA PRO A 589 2.05 -20.61 10.75
C PRO A 589 1.20 -21.18 9.60
N GLY A 590 0.75 -20.31 8.69
CA GLY A 590 -0.09 -20.65 7.54
C GLY A 590 0.70 -21.09 6.30
N SER A 591 2.04 -21.15 6.36
CA SER A 591 2.84 -21.57 5.21
C SER A 591 2.69 -23.07 4.93
N LEU A 592 1.87 -23.42 3.93
CA LEU A 592 1.67 -24.81 3.50
C LEU A 592 2.96 -25.46 2.98
N LEU A 593 3.81 -24.69 2.28
CA LEU A 593 5.10 -25.17 1.75
C LEU A 593 6.03 -25.66 2.86
N ILE A 594 6.15 -24.88 3.95
CA ILE A 594 7.03 -25.25 5.06
C ILE A 594 6.39 -26.36 5.91
N ARG A 595 5.07 -26.29 6.13
CA ARG A 595 4.35 -27.35 6.85
C ARG A 595 4.45 -28.69 6.14
N GLN A 596 4.42 -28.70 4.80
CA GLN A 596 4.71 -29.89 4.00
C GLN A 596 6.09 -30.46 4.32
N ARG A 597 7.14 -29.64 4.34
CA ARG A 597 8.51 -30.11 4.66
C ARG A 597 8.62 -30.67 6.06
N GLN A 598 8.00 -30.02 7.04
CA GLN A 598 7.92 -30.52 8.41
C GLN A 598 7.24 -31.90 8.48
N ILE A 599 6.09 -32.07 7.83
CA ILE A 599 5.37 -33.36 7.83
C ILE A 599 6.18 -34.46 7.10
N GLN A 600 6.87 -34.12 6.01
CA GLN A 600 7.74 -35.05 5.31
C GLN A 600 8.92 -35.50 6.18
N VAL A 601 9.53 -34.62 6.97
CA VAL A 601 10.55 -35.00 7.96
C VAL A 601 9.96 -35.87 9.07
N LEU A 602 8.76 -35.55 9.56
CA LEU A 602 8.05 -36.42 10.51
C LEU A 602 7.83 -37.80 9.93
N ALA A 603 7.49 -37.94 8.64
CA ALA A 603 7.27 -39.25 8.03
C ALA A 603 8.54 -40.13 8.02
N MET A 604 9.73 -39.52 8.07
CA MET A 604 11.01 -40.24 8.18
C MET A 604 11.32 -40.73 9.61
N THR A 605 10.76 -40.09 10.64
CA THR A 605 11.10 -40.34 12.04
C THR A 605 9.95 -40.96 12.85
N ASP A 606 8.73 -40.48 12.64
CA ASP A 606 7.47 -40.93 13.23
C ASP A 606 6.34 -40.94 12.18
N PRO A 607 6.17 -42.07 11.47
CA PRO A 607 5.13 -42.23 10.45
C PRO A 607 3.70 -42.00 10.96
N ASP A 608 3.41 -42.33 12.22
CA ASP A 608 2.07 -42.18 12.77
C ASP A 608 1.77 -40.71 13.05
N ALA A 609 2.69 -39.99 13.69
CA ALA A 609 2.58 -38.55 13.89
C ALA A 609 2.48 -37.78 12.56
N ALA A 610 3.21 -38.20 11.53
CA ALA A 610 3.14 -37.58 10.20
C ALA A 610 1.75 -37.71 9.57
N ASN A 611 1.12 -38.90 9.68
CA ASN A 611 -0.23 -39.12 9.18
C ASN A 611 -1.28 -38.33 9.98
N GLU A 612 -1.12 -38.22 11.30
CA GLU A 612 -1.99 -37.39 12.14
C GLU A 612 -1.86 -35.91 11.76
N ALA A 613 -0.63 -35.41 11.58
CA ALA A 613 -0.38 -34.04 11.15
C ALA A 613 -0.96 -33.75 9.76
N ALA A 614 -0.83 -34.69 8.81
CA ALA A 614 -1.44 -34.57 7.48
C ALA A 614 -2.98 -34.57 7.55
N ALA A 615 -3.58 -35.40 8.41
CA ALA A 615 -5.03 -35.40 8.62
C ALA A 615 -5.54 -34.10 9.25
N GLN A 616 -4.81 -33.56 10.23
CA GLN A 616 -5.12 -32.27 10.83
C GLN A 616 -5.04 -31.14 9.78
N LEU A 617 -4.00 -31.16 8.94
CA LEU A 617 -3.85 -30.15 7.89
C LEU A 617 -5.02 -30.15 6.89
N VAL A 618 -5.55 -31.33 6.54
CA VAL A 618 -6.77 -31.47 5.74
C VAL A 618 -8.00 -30.95 6.48
N ALA A 619 -8.14 -31.25 7.77
CA ALA A 619 -9.26 -30.77 8.59
C ALA A 619 -9.28 -29.23 8.70
N ASP A 620 -8.10 -28.62 8.80
CA ASP A 620 -7.93 -27.16 8.87
C ASP A 620 -8.17 -26.48 7.51
N ASN A 621 -7.96 -27.20 6.39
CA ASN A 621 -8.04 -26.65 5.03
C ASN A 621 -8.82 -27.57 4.08
N PRO A 622 -10.11 -27.83 4.35
CA PRO A 622 -10.88 -28.86 3.63
C PRO A 622 -11.10 -28.55 2.15
N ASP A 623 -10.90 -27.31 1.72
CA ASP A 623 -11.13 -26.83 0.35
C ASP A 623 -9.84 -26.77 -0.48
N ALA A 624 -8.66 -26.90 0.13
CA ALA A 624 -7.38 -26.83 -0.58
C ALA A 624 -7.05 -28.18 -1.23
N PRO A 625 -6.86 -28.28 -2.56
CA PRO A 625 -6.53 -29.54 -3.21
C PRO A 625 -5.14 -30.07 -2.83
N GLU A 626 -4.18 -29.18 -2.54
CA GLU A 626 -2.79 -29.54 -2.25
C GLU A 626 -2.66 -30.35 -0.95
N VAL A 627 -3.55 -30.13 0.02
CA VAL A 627 -3.49 -30.86 1.31
C VAL A 627 -3.94 -32.31 1.16
N TYR A 628 -4.85 -32.62 0.23
CA TYR A 628 -5.21 -34.00 -0.09
C TYR A 628 -4.11 -34.71 -0.87
N LEU A 629 -3.42 -34.01 -1.77
CA LEU A 629 -2.26 -34.56 -2.46
C LEU A 629 -1.16 -34.94 -1.45
N LEU A 630 -0.85 -34.03 -0.52
CA LEU A 630 0.13 -34.28 0.53
C LEU A 630 -0.29 -35.44 1.45
N GLN A 631 -1.55 -35.48 1.89
CA GLN A 631 -2.06 -36.60 2.69
C GLN A 631 -1.91 -37.93 1.94
N GLY A 632 -2.21 -37.95 0.64
CA GLY A 632 -2.03 -39.11 -0.22
C GLY A 632 -0.57 -39.58 -0.26
N GLN A 633 0.36 -38.66 -0.48
CA GLN A 633 1.80 -38.94 -0.55
C GLN A 633 2.34 -39.46 0.78
N ILE A 634 2.06 -38.77 1.89
CA ILE A 634 2.52 -39.19 3.22
C ILE A 634 1.93 -40.56 3.60
N ALA A 635 0.63 -40.77 3.35
CA ALA A 635 0.00 -42.05 3.63
C ALA A 635 0.57 -43.18 2.74
N GLN A 636 0.95 -42.89 1.50
CA GLN A 636 1.57 -43.85 0.60
C GLN A 636 2.99 -44.22 1.07
N ASP A 637 3.82 -43.22 1.39
CA ASP A 637 5.21 -43.41 1.84
C ASP A 637 5.29 -44.15 3.18
N THR A 638 4.30 -43.96 4.04
CA THR A 638 4.18 -44.62 5.34
C THR A 638 3.40 -45.94 5.30
N GLY A 639 2.94 -46.38 4.13
CA GLY A 639 2.26 -47.66 3.92
C GLY A 639 0.77 -47.70 4.31
N LYS A 640 0.15 -46.58 4.68
CA LYS A 640 -1.30 -46.43 4.92
C LYS A 640 -2.09 -46.32 3.61
N LEU A 641 -1.99 -47.35 2.77
CA LEU A 641 -2.50 -47.35 1.39
C LEU A 641 -4.01 -47.06 1.27
N SER A 642 -4.82 -47.45 2.24
CA SER A 642 -6.27 -47.14 2.25
C SER A 642 -6.53 -45.64 2.44
N THR A 643 -5.78 -44.99 3.34
CA THR A 643 -5.85 -43.54 3.52
C THR A 643 -5.36 -42.82 2.28
N ALA A 644 -4.24 -43.28 1.69
CA ALA A 644 -3.70 -42.72 0.46
C ALA A 644 -4.71 -42.79 -0.70
N SER A 645 -5.35 -43.95 -0.89
CA SER A 645 -6.39 -44.13 -1.91
C SER A 645 -7.51 -43.10 -1.76
N ARG A 646 -8.06 -42.97 -0.54
CA ARG A 646 -9.17 -42.05 -0.27
C ARG A 646 -8.79 -40.59 -0.48
N ALA A 647 -7.57 -40.20 -0.10
CA ALA A 647 -7.09 -38.83 -0.27
C ALA A 647 -6.98 -38.46 -1.77
N TYR A 648 -6.35 -39.32 -2.58
CA TYR A 648 -6.27 -39.11 -4.02
C TYR A 648 -7.64 -39.17 -4.70
N GLU A 649 -8.52 -40.10 -4.31
CA GLU A 649 -9.89 -40.17 -4.81
C GLU A 649 -10.68 -38.89 -4.53
N THR A 650 -10.61 -38.37 -3.31
CA THR A 650 -11.28 -37.12 -2.91
C THR A 650 -10.78 -35.93 -3.74
N LEU A 651 -9.49 -35.90 -4.04
CA LEU A 651 -8.88 -34.88 -4.88
C LEU A 651 -9.36 -35.00 -6.33
N LEU A 652 -9.42 -36.21 -6.87
CA LEU A 652 -9.88 -36.48 -8.23
C LEU A 652 -11.40 -36.29 -8.42
N GLU A 653 -12.21 -36.45 -7.37
CA GLU A 653 -13.63 -36.10 -7.41
C GLU A 653 -13.85 -34.61 -7.68
N ARG A 654 -12.94 -33.76 -7.21
CA ARG A 654 -12.98 -32.30 -7.41
C ARG A 654 -12.28 -31.88 -8.69
N ASN A 655 -11.10 -32.47 -8.93
CA ASN A 655 -10.23 -32.17 -10.06
C ASN A 655 -9.89 -33.46 -10.82
N PRO A 656 -10.77 -33.93 -11.75
CA PRO A 656 -10.62 -35.24 -12.40
C PRO A 656 -9.35 -35.42 -13.25
N GLU A 657 -8.75 -34.32 -13.69
CA GLU A 657 -7.54 -34.29 -14.53
C GLU A 657 -6.28 -33.91 -13.75
N GLN A 658 -6.29 -34.02 -12.42
CA GLN A 658 -5.11 -33.69 -11.61
C GLN A 658 -4.04 -34.78 -11.75
N PHE A 659 -3.00 -34.50 -12.55
CA PHE A 659 -1.97 -35.45 -12.97
C PHE A 659 -1.32 -36.20 -11.80
N ASP A 660 -0.87 -35.48 -10.76
CA ASP A 660 -0.13 -36.09 -9.64
C ASP A 660 -0.99 -37.07 -8.81
N ALA A 661 -2.28 -36.80 -8.60
CA ALA A 661 -3.17 -37.74 -7.93
C ALA A 661 -3.52 -38.94 -8.80
N ILE A 662 -3.60 -38.80 -10.13
CA ILE A 662 -3.77 -39.95 -11.03
C ILE A 662 -2.56 -40.88 -10.90
N VAL A 663 -1.35 -40.33 -10.97
CA VAL A 663 -0.09 -41.09 -10.83
C VAL A 663 0.04 -41.69 -9.43
N GLY A 664 -0.26 -40.91 -8.39
CA GLY A 664 -0.25 -41.35 -6.99
C GLY A 664 -1.23 -42.49 -6.75
N LEU A 665 -2.48 -42.36 -7.19
CA LEU A 665 -3.50 -43.40 -7.07
C LEU A 665 -3.12 -44.65 -7.88
N ALA A 666 -2.54 -44.51 -9.07
CA ALA A 666 -2.03 -45.62 -9.86
C ALA A 666 -0.96 -46.41 -9.08
N GLY A 667 -0.02 -45.70 -8.46
CA GLY A 667 1.01 -46.28 -7.60
C GLY A 667 0.44 -46.99 -6.36
N VAL A 668 -0.54 -46.38 -5.70
CA VAL A 668 -1.24 -47.01 -4.56
C VAL A 668 -1.99 -48.27 -4.99
N ARG A 669 -2.70 -48.23 -6.13
CA ARG A 669 -3.38 -49.41 -6.68
C ARG A 669 -2.41 -50.52 -7.05
N PHE A 670 -1.24 -50.16 -7.58
CA PHE A 670 -0.15 -51.11 -7.83
C PHE A 670 0.34 -51.77 -6.54
N GLN A 671 0.61 -50.99 -5.49
CA GLN A 671 1.03 -51.49 -4.18
C GLN A 671 -0.05 -52.36 -3.50
N GLN A 672 -1.33 -52.08 -3.77
CA GLN A 672 -2.47 -52.89 -3.34
C GLN A 672 -2.69 -54.16 -4.19
N LEU A 673 -1.82 -54.45 -5.16
CA LEU A 673 -1.94 -55.56 -6.12
C LEU A 673 -3.17 -55.47 -7.04
N ARG A 674 -3.77 -54.28 -7.17
CA ARG A 674 -4.93 -54.00 -8.04
C ARG A 674 -4.45 -53.59 -9.43
N TYR A 675 -3.78 -54.51 -10.11
CA TYR A 675 -3.04 -54.22 -11.34
C TYR A 675 -3.88 -53.71 -12.51
N GLN A 676 -5.15 -54.12 -12.61
CA GLN A 676 -6.04 -53.64 -13.69
C GLN A 676 -6.44 -52.18 -13.49
N GLU A 677 -6.73 -51.77 -12.26
CA GLU A 677 -7.04 -50.37 -11.93
C GLU A 677 -5.79 -49.50 -12.10
N ALA A 678 -4.64 -49.97 -11.60
CA ALA A 678 -3.36 -49.30 -11.78
C ALA A 678 -3.04 -49.07 -13.27
N ARG A 679 -3.29 -50.07 -14.14
CA ARG A 679 -3.05 -49.94 -15.58
C ARG A 679 -3.88 -48.84 -16.20
N ARG A 680 -5.19 -48.77 -15.90
CA ARG A 680 -6.06 -47.72 -16.44
C ARG A 680 -5.58 -46.32 -16.06
N LEU A 681 -5.19 -46.12 -14.80
CA LEU A 681 -4.71 -44.83 -14.31
C LEU A 681 -3.35 -44.47 -14.90
N TYR A 682 -2.41 -45.43 -15.01
CA TYR A 682 -1.14 -45.18 -15.69
C TYR A 682 -1.32 -44.89 -17.19
N ASP A 683 -2.21 -45.59 -17.87
CA ASP A 683 -2.50 -45.33 -19.29
C ASP A 683 -3.08 -43.90 -19.44
N GLN A 684 -4.01 -43.50 -18.57
CA GLN A 684 -4.54 -42.12 -18.52
C GLN A 684 -3.42 -41.09 -18.29
N ALA A 685 -2.54 -41.33 -17.32
CA ALA A 685 -1.41 -40.43 -17.06
C ALA A 685 -0.44 -40.35 -18.27
N ILE A 686 -0.22 -41.47 -18.98
CA ILE A 686 0.65 -41.50 -20.18
C ILE A 686 -0.01 -40.74 -21.34
N GLU A 687 -1.33 -40.76 -21.47
CA GLU A 687 -2.04 -39.93 -22.45
C GLU A 687 -1.86 -38.43 -22.17
N MET A 688 -1.82 -38.04 -20.90
CA MET A 688 -1.59 -36.65 -20.48
C MET A 688 -0.13 -36.22 -20.67
N ALA A 689 0.82 -37.10 -20.38
CA ALA A 689 2.26 -36.84 -20.48
C ALA A 689 2.95 -37.91 -21.34
N PRO A 690 2.77 -37.89 -22.68
CA PRO A 690 3.27 -38.94 -23.55
C PRO A 690 4.80 -38.99 -23.58
N ASP A 691 5.50 -37.92 -23.23
CA ASP A 691 6.96 -37.89 -23.26
C ASP A 691 7.61 -38.20 -21.90
N ASP A 692 6.82 -38.49 -20.85
CA ASP A 692 7.35 -38.85 -19.53
C ASP A 692 7.94 -40.28 -19.53
N LEU A 693 9.27 -40.34 -19.61
CA LEU A 693 10.02 -41.60 -19.63
C LEU A 693 9.85 -42.41 -18.33
N ASN A 694 9.78 -41.74 -17.17
CA ASN A 694 9.66 -42.42 -15.87
C ASN A 694 8.29 -43.09 -15.75
N LEU A 695 7.24 -42.42 -16.21
CA LEU A 695 5.89 -42.96 -16.20
C LEU A 695 5.78 -44.20 -17.11
N ARG A 696 6.38 -44.14 -18.31
CA ARG A 696 6.44 -45.29 -19.23
C ARG A 696 7.24 -46.46 -18.65
N GLN A 697 8.37 -46.20 -17.99
CA GLN A 697 9.15 -47.22 -17.27
C GLN A 697 8.35 -47.87 -16.13
N THR A 698 7.56 -47.08 -15.41
CA THR A 698 6.70 -47.56 -14.34
C THR A 698 5.58 -48.44 -14.89
N SER A 699 4.97 -48.06 -16.01
CA SER A 699 3.96 -48.88 -16.69
C SER A 699 4.53 -50.22 -17.21
N ILE A 700 5.76 -50.24 -17.71
CA ILE A 700 6.47 -51.48 -18.08
C ILE A 700 6.68 -52.38 -16.84
N SER A 701 7.08 -51.79 -15.70
CA SER A 701 7.23 -52.55 -14.45
C SER A 701 5.90 -53.16 -13.99
N LEU A 702 4.79 -52.47 -14.20
CA LEU A 702 3.45 -53.02 -14.00
C LEU A 702 3.16 -54.19 -14.95
N THR A 703 3.52 -54.10 -16.23
CA THR A 703 3.38 -55.20 -17.20
C THR A 703 4.15 -56.45 -16.74
N VAL A 704 5.35 -56.27 -16.18
CA VAL A 704 6.14 -57.36 -15.59
C VAL A 704 5.43 -57.97 -14.38
N ALA A 705 4.91 -57.14 -13.46
CA ALA A 705 4.19 -57.61 -12.28
C ALA A 705 2.88 -58.35 -12.60
N GLN A 706 2.28 -58.07 -13.76
CA GLN A 706 1.13 -58.80 -14.31
C GLN A 706 1.49 -60.16 -14.95
N ASP A 707 2.73 -60.61 -14.79
CA ASP A 707 3.27 -61.84 -15.39
C ASP A 707 3.25 -61.83 -16.93
N ARG A 708 3.54 -60.65 -17.53
CA ARG A 708 3.64 -60.46 -18.98
C ARG A 708 5.03 -59.97 -19.43
N PRO A 709 6.13 -60.66 -19.06
CA PRO A 709 7.49 -60.20 -19.31
C PRO A 709 7.85 -60.08 -20.81
N LEU A 710 7.22 -60.85 -21.70
CA LEU A 710 7.46 -60.72 -23.15
C LEU A 710 6.89 -59.43 -23.72
N GLN A 711 5.66 -59.08 -23.31
CA GLN A 711 5.03 -57.81 -23.67
C GLN A 711 5.86 -56.64 -23.11
N ALA A 712 6.35 -56.75 -21.87
CA ALA A 712 7.23 -55.74 -21.28
C ALA A 712 8.52 -55.52 -22.10
N LEU A 713 9.11 -56.58 -22.67
CA LEU A 713 10.27 -56.46 -23.56
C LEU A 713 9.93 -55.80 -24.91
N GLU A 714 8.75 -56.05 -25.46
CA GLU A 714 8.26 -55.34 -26.65
C GLU A 714 8.08 -53.84 -26.37
N GLU A 715 7.46 -53.51 -25.24
CA GLU A 715 7.29 -52.12 -24.77
C GLU A 715 8.65 -51.43 -24.58
N ILE A 716 9.65 -52.12 -23.98
CA ILE A 716 11.02 -51.60 -23.85
C ILE A 716 11.68 -51.36 -25.20
N ASN A 717 11.59 -52.29 -26.16
CA ASN A 717 12.21 -52.16 -27.48
C ASN A 717 11.62 -50.97 -28.25
N ALA A 718 10.31 -50.78 -28.18
CA ALA A 718 9.63 -49.63 -28.78
C ALA A 718 10.15 -48.31 -28.17
N LEU A 719 10.33 -48.28 -26.84
CA LEU A 719 10.78 -47.09 -26.12
C LEU A 719 12.28 -46.80 -26.32
N GLN A 720 13.13 -47.83 -26.35
CA GLN A 720 14.56 -47.70 -26.64
C GLN A 720 14.82 -47.21 -28.08
N SER A 721 13.94 -47.53 -29.03
CA SER A 721 14.04 -47.00 -30.40
C SER A 721 13.86 -45.48 -30.43
N GLN A 722 13.14 -44.92 -29.46
CA GLN A 722 12.95 -43.48 -29.28
C GLN A 722 14.03 -42.85 -28.39
N VAL A 723 14.54 -43.61 -27.39
CA VAL A 723 15.57 -43.15 -26.44
C VAL A 723 16.73 -44.17 -26.35
N PRO A 724 17.62 -44.25 -27.36
CA PRO A 724 18.59 -45.34 -27.50
C PRO A 724 19.66 -45.41 -26.39
N SER A 725 19.92 -44.30 -25.70
CA SER A 725 20.98 -44.14 -24.70
C SER A 725 20.51 -44.29 -23.24
N SER A 726 19.26 -44.73 -23.00
CA SER A 726 18.74 -44.87 -21.63
C SER A 726 19.33 -46.08 -20.90
N ILE A 727 20.27 -45.82 -19.97
CA ILE A 727 20.88 -46.84 -19.10
C ILE A 727 19.82 -47.53 -18.22
N ALA A 728 18.81 -46.78 -17.78
CA ALA A 728 17.72 -47.31 -16.97
C ALA A 728 16.89 -48.36 -17.73
N LEU A 729 16.53 -48.10 -18.98
CA LEU A 729 15.81 -49.06 -19.82
C LEU A 729 16.64 -50.31 -20.10
N GLN A 730 17.94 -50.16 -20.40
CA GLN A 730 18.84 -51.29 -20.61
C GLN A 730 18.96 -52.18 -19.36
N ARG A 731 19.04 -51.56 -18.17
CA ARG A 731 19.05 -52.29 -16.90
C ARG A 731 17.73 -53.04 -16.69
N GLN A 732 16.60 -52.38 -16.91
CA GLN A 732 15.27 -52.97 -16.75
C GLN A 732 15.06 -54.16 -17.71
N GLU A 733 15.45 -54.01 -18.98
CA GLU A 733 15.41 -55.07 -19.99
C GLU A 733 16.22 -56.29 -19.57
N ARG A 734 17.45 -56.07 -19.08
CA ARG A 734 18.33 -57.14 -18.61
C ARG A 734 17.70 -57.90 -17.45
N LEU A 735 17.14 -57.20 -16.46
CA LEU A 735 16.47 -57.83 -15.31
C LEU A 735 15.29 -58.72 -15.76
N ILE A 736 14.48 -58.26 -16.72
CA ILE A 736 13.36 -59.05 -17.25
C ILE A 736 13.87 -60.29 -17.99
N LYS A 737 14.91 -60.15 -18.80
CA LYS A 737 15.54 -61.28 -19.52
C LYS A 737 16.15 -62.30 -18.55
N GLU A 738 16.84 -61.85 -17.51
CA GLU A 738 17.39 -62.69 -16.45
C GLU A 738 16.28 -63.46 -15.70
N GLY A 739 15.18 -62.77 -15.33
CA GLY A 739 14.01 -63.40 -14.73
C GLY A 739 13.38 -64.47 -15.62
N LEU A 740 13.26 -64.21 -16.93
CA LEU A 740 12.78 -65.20 -17.91
C LEU A 740 13.70 -66.43 -18.02
N LEU A 741 15.02 -66.25 -17.93
CA LEU A 741 15.98 -67.37 -17.94
C LEU A 741 15.81 -68.26 -16.71
N LEU A 742 15.63 -67.65 -15.53
CA LEU A 742 15.35 -68.36 -14.28
C LEU A 742 14.04 -69.15 -14.37
N HIS A 743 12.96 -68.53 -14.87
CA HIS A 743 11.66 -69.21 -15.06
C HIS A 743 11.70 -70.35 -16.08
N ARG A 744 12.60 -70.30 -17.07
CA ARG A 744 12.83 -71.37 -18.05
C ARG A 744 13.73 -72.50 -17.53
N GLY A 745 14.14 -72.46 -16.26
CA GLY A 745 14.95 -73.49 -15.63
C GLY A 745 16.45 -73.43 -15.98
N PHE A 746 16.94 -72.29 -16.47
CA PHE A 746 18.37 -72.09 -16.71
C PHE A 746 19.08 -71.76 -15.39
N GLN A 747 19.52 -72.79 -14.65
CA GLN A 747 20.45 -72.65 -13.53
C GLN A 747 21.88 -72.96 -14.00
N PRO A 748 22.85 -72.06 -13.76
CA PRO A 748 24.26 -72.41 -13.90
C PRO A 748 24.63 -73.62 -13.03
N VAL A 749 25.52 -74.48 -13.52
CA VAL A 749 25.81 -75.79 -12.90
C VAL A 749 26.31 -75.69 -11.44
N TRP A 750 26.85 -74.53 -11.04
CA TRP A 750 27.37 -74.27 -9.69
C TRP A 750 26.30 -73.87 -8.65
N GLU A 751 25.06 -73.59 -9.05
CA GLU A 751 23.94 -73.29 -8.13
C GLU A 751 23.07 -74.52 -7.82
N ARG A 752 23.50 -75.72 -8.24
CA ARG A 752 22.76 -76.99 -8.05
C ARG A 752 23.06 -77.72 -6.72
N TYR A 753 23.71 -77.06 -5.74
CA TYR A 753 24.07 -77.65 -4.44
C TYR A 753 23.55 -76.83 -3.26
#